data_AF-A0A3M2C5S0-F1
#
_entry.id   AF-A0A3M2C5S0-F1
#
_cell.length_a   1.000
_cell.length_b   1.000
_cell.length_c   1.000
_cell.angle_alpha   90.00
_cell.angle_beta   90.00
_cell.angle_gamma   90.00
#
_symmetry.space_group_name_H-M   'P 1'
#
loop_
_entity.id
_entity.type
_entity.pdbx_description
1 polymer ?
#
loop_
_entity_poly.entity_id
_entity_poly.type
_entity_poly.pdbx_seq_one_letter_code
_entity_poly.pdbx_strand_id
1 'polypeptide(L)'
;MPKHRRRGGAAARRAPNDPSRTLAEALTLYSRGDLELAAQHCRRVLKGRPRSADALNILGVIHARTGSPGEAVKLLTRAAREAPGRPEVLVNLGLALEALGRHPEAEARYREACRLPGRTAQAHFALGNLLRTQGRAAEAVGAYLRATELDPSFAEAHNNLGVALVETGDRAAAEEAFRAALDAQPDHVDALANLGALLAHHGSPVEAEHVLLRARQLAPERPEILQHLALLARRTGQGGQALDALWAAVRLNPDNAGAWIDFVDALAAADFSEVDDPAPYAEVVRACLAREGVEHQKLAKVSAQLIRLATDVGGWIEHAERDPAAVRAAAARAEVLAALAHPLVCAALPRLVLTDLGLERLLTEVRAGLLEAVRDGTEGLPAEALRYGHVVFLLARQCWLNGYVYVRTADEAEAVEALVARLGAEGVRTAGDLVAAGLVACYRPLTDLPFVDSLVEAAKAIPDPDLIGLLVQQVQEPLDEEELAADIPVHGTAANRVSEAVQAQYEEHPYPRWASVDMHTPEPLPHVISGLFPWVNFDDPARFASPRILVAGCGTGRHALMVRTHYRGARVTAMDLSRTSLAYARRKLLEAGLDDVQLFQGDILELEHLETGFDLIESSGVLHHMEDPMAGWRILTRLLRPGGLMKIALYSELARREVVEARAWIAERGYEATPDDIRRFRRDWIEAHPETGLQDFRDFYILEECRDLLFHVQEHRFTIPRIGACVDELGLEFLGFEVTQPVRAAFEARFGAEADVMRSLEAWDAFEREHPDTFLGMYQFWLRKPEPA
;
A
#
# COMPACT_ATOMS: atom_id res chain seq x y z
N MET A 1 -80.24 -67.01 -23.52
CA MET A 1 -79.83 -66.78 -24.94
C MET A 1 -80.29 -65.39 -25.33
N PRO A 2 -79.44 -64.50 -25.90
CA PRO A 2 -78.83 -64.69 -27.23
C PRO A 2 -77.32 -64.31 -27.31
N LYS A 3 -76.78 -64.48 -28.53
CA LYS A 3 -75.37 -64.77 -28.89
C LYS A 3 -74.42 -63.56 -28.89
N HIS A 4 -73.19 -63.83 -28.43
CA HIS A 4 -72.01 -62.96 -28.52
C HIS A 4 -71.58 -62.65 -29.97
N ARG A 5 -71.24 -61.38 -30.23
CA ARG A 5 -70.20 -60.98 -31.19
C ARG A 5 -69.36 -59.85 -30.61
N ARG A 6 -68.04 -60.05 -30.64
CA ARG A 6 -66.97 -59.13 -30.24
C ARG A 6 -66.99 -57.85 -31.07
N ARG A 7 -66.71 -56.71 -30.42
CA ARG A 7 -66.01 -55.56 -31.02
C ARG A 7 -64.81 -55.22 -30.13
N GLY A 8 -63.61 -55.37 -30.69
CA GLY A 8 -62.37 -54.86 -30.11
C GLY A 8 -62.29 -53.35 -30.31
N GLY A 9 -62.07 -52.61 -29.22
CA GLY A 9 -61.67 -51.21 -29.26
C GLY A 9 -60.16 -51.11 -29.45
N ALA A 10 -59.75 -50.41 -30.51
CA ALA A 10 -58.36 -50.19 -30.85
C ALA A 10 -57.66 -49.31 -29.80
N ALA A 11 -56.56 -49.81 -29.24
CA ALA A 11 -55.58 -49.03 -28.50
C ALA A 11 -54.83 -48.10 -29.47
N ALA A 12 -54.96 -46.80 -29.30
CA ALA A 12 -54.12 -45.82 -29.98
C ALA A 12 -52.69 -45.85 -29.42
N ARG A 13 -51.74 -46.31 -30.24
CA ARG A 13 -50.30 -46.16 -30.00
C ARG A 13 -49.97 -44.65 -29.94
N ARG A 14 -49.54 -44.15 -28.77
CA ARG A 14 -49.07 -42.77 -28.56
C ARG A 14 -47.57 -42.64 -28.91
N ALA A 15 -47.19 -41.59 -29.63
CA ALA A 15 -45.85 -41.43 -30.20
C ALA A 15 -44.76 -41.02 -29.16
N PRO A 16 -43.50 -41.47 -29.30
CA PRO A 16 -42.39 -41.17 -28.37
C PRO A 16 -41.79 -39.74 -28.46
N ASN A 17 -42.35 -38.83 -29.25
CA ASN A 17 -41.79 -37.50 -29.54
C ASN A 17 -42.78 -36.37 -29.22
N ASP A 18 -43.22 -36.25 -27.97
CA ASP A 18 -43.97 -35.07 -27.52
C ASP A 18 -42.99 -33.95 -27.09
N PRO A 19 -42.93 -32.80 -27.80
CA PRO A 19 -42.06 -31.68 -27.45
C PRO A 19 -42.37 -31.10 -26.07
N SER A 20 -43.63 -31.17 -25.59
CA SER A 20 -44.00 -30.66 -24.27
C SER A 20 -43.42 -31.53 -23.15
N ARG A 21 -43.45 -32.86 -23.31
CA ARG A 21 -42.79 -33.79 -22.38
C ARG A 21 -41.27 -33.63 -22.40
N THR A 22 -40.68 -33.48 -23.59
CA THR A 22 -39.23 -33.27 -23.74
C THR A 22 -38.76 -31.98 -23.05
N LEU A 23 -39.58 -30.92 -23.08
CA LEU A 23 -39.29 -29.67 -22.39
C LEU A 23 -39.37 -29.82 -20.86
N ALA A 24 -40.35 -30.55 -20.34
CA ALA A 24 -40.43 -30.85 -18.90
C ALA A 24 -39.24 -31.70 -18.41
N GLU A 25 -38.79 -32.66 -19.23
CA GLU A 25 -37.56 -33.42 -18.97
C GLU A 25 -36.32 -32.52 -18.98
N ALA A 26 -36.22 -31.59 -19.93
CA ALA A 26 -35.13 -30.62 -19.99
C ALA A 26 -35.06 -29.73 -18.74
N LEU A 27 -36.21 -29.25 -18.25
CA LEU A 27 -36.31 -28.49 -17.00
C LEU A 27 -35.85 -29.30 -15.78
N THR A 28 -36.25 -30.57 -15.71
CA THR A 28 -35.86 -31.47 -14.61
C THR A 28 -34.37 -31.78 -14.63
N LEU A 29 -33.80 -31.99 -15.81
CA LEU A 29 -32.35 -32.20 -15.98
C LEU A 29 -31.58 -30.92 -15.61
N TYR A 30 -32.09 -29.76 -16.05
CA TYR A 30 -31.51 -28.47 -15.71
C TYR A 30 -31.52 -28.21 -14.21
N SER A 31 -32.62 -28.50 -13.50
CA SER A 31 -32.71 -28.31 -12.04
C SER A 31 -31.81 -29.28 -11.25
N ARG A 32 -31.42 -30.41 -11.83
CA ARG A 32 -30.46 -31.38 -11.24
C ARG A 32 -29.00 -31.08 -11.58
N GLY A 33 -28.74 -30.11 -12.45
CA GLY A 33 -27.39 -29.76 -12.89
C GLY A 33 -26.86 -30.58 -14.08
N ASP A 34 -27.67 -31.44 -14.69
CA ASP A 34 -27.30 -32.21 -15.89
C ASP A 34 -27.36 -31.33 -17.16
N LEU A 35 -26.53 -30.28 -17.20
CA LEU A 35 -26.62 -29.18 -18.17
C LEU A 35 -26.49 -29.65 -19.62
N GLU A 36 -25.64 -30.64 -19.90
CA GLU A 36 -25.40 -31.13 -21.25
C GLU A 36 -26.61 -31.91 -21.80
N LEU A 37 -27.20 -32.79 -20.98
CA LEU A 37 -28.42 -33.50 -21.34
C LEU A 37 -29.60 -32.52 -21.45
N ALA A 38 -29.72 -31.57 -20.52
CA ALA A 38 -30.73 -30.52 -20.60
C ALA A 38 -30.63 -29.71 -21.90
N ALA A 39 -29.41 -29.36 -22.33
CA ALA A 39 -29.16 -28.67 -23.59
C ALA A 39 -29.54 -29.53 -24.81
N GLN A 40 -29.21 -30.82 -24.81
CA GLN A 40 -29.62 -31.75 -25.88
C GLN A 40 -31.15 -31.83 -26.00
N HIS A 41 -31.86 -31.97 -24.88
CA HIS A 41 -33.31 -31.98 -24.86
C HIS A 41 -33.89 -30.64 -25.35
N CYS A 42 -33.32 -29.50 -24.94
CA CYS A 42 -33.74 -28.19 -25.44
C CYS A 42 -33.54 -28.05 -26.95
N ARG A 43 -32.39 -28.48 -27.51
CA ARG A 43 -32.14 -28.48 -28.97
C ARG A 43 -33.16 -29.35 -29.71
N ARG A 44 -33.55 -30.50 -29.13
CA ARG A 44 -34.57 -31.40 -29.69
C ARG A 44 -35.95 -30.74 -29.69
N VAL A 45 -36.31 -30.02 -28.62
CA VAL A 45 -37.53 -29.21 -28.57
C VAL A 45 -37.49 -28.12 -29.65
N LEU A 46 -36.37 -27.41 -29.82
CA LEU A 46 -36.23 -26.34 -30.80
C LEU A 46 -36.25 -26.83 -32.26
N LYS A 47 -35.88 -28.09 -32.54
CA LYS A 47 -36.08 -28.69 -33.87
C LYS A 47 -37.56 -28.83 -34.24
N GLY A 48 -38.41 -29.17 -33.28
CA GLY A 48 -39.86 -29.34 -33.49
C GLY A 48 -40.69 -28.07 -33.24
N ARG A 49 -40.22 -27.19 -32.34
CA ARG A 49 -40.83 -25.91 -31.98
C ARG A 49 -39.75 -24.82 -31.92
N PRO A 50 -39.31 -24.28 -33.06
CA PRO A 50 -38.20 -23.30 -33.10
C PRO A 50 -38.46 -22.02 -32.30
N ARG A 51 -39.73 -21.66 -32.07
CA ARG A 51 -40.16 -20.48 -31.32
C ARG A 51 -40.48 -20.76 -29.85
N SER A 52 -40.06 -21.90 -29.32
CA SER A 52 -40.29 -22.24 -27.90
C SER A 52 -39.46 -21.34 -26.99
N ALA A 53 -40.09 -20.32 -26.40
CA ALA A 53 -39.42 -19.37 -25.50
C ALA A 53 -38.76 -20.07 -24.30
N ASP A 54 -39.39 -21.10 -23.72
CA ASP A 54 -38.83 -21.86 -22.60
C ASP A 54 -37.55 -22.60 -22.99
N ALA A 55 -37.55 -23.30 -24.13
CA ALA A 55 -36.38 -24.04 -24.58
C ALA A 55 -35.24 -23.10 -25.00
N LEU A 56 -35.57 -21.93 -25.58
CA LEU A 56 -34.59 -20.87 -25.88
C LEU A 56 -34.00 -20.29 -24.59
N ASN A 57 -34.84 -20.04 -23.58
CA ASN A 57 -34.40 -19.49 -22.29
C ASN A 57 -33.48 -20.47 -21.55
N ILE A 58 -33.90 -21.72 -21.37
CA ILE A 58 -33.09 -22.74 -20.67
C ILE A 58 -31.75 -22.95 -21.40
N LEU A 59 -31.77 -23.10 -22.72
CA LEU A 59 -30.55 -23.30 -23.49
C LEU A 59 -29.64 -22.07 -23.41
N GLY A 60 -30.20 -20.86 -23.43
CA GLY A 60 -29.46 -19.61 -23.25
C GLY A 60 -28.78 -19.51 -21.89
N VAL A 61 -29.48 -19.85 -20.80
CA VAL A 61 -28.90 -19.88 -19.45
C VAL A 61 -27.80 -20.93 -19.33
N ILE A 62 -27.98 -22.12 -19.94
CA ILE A 62 -26.93 -23.14 -19.99
C ILE A 62 -25.69 -22.58 -20.69
N HIS A 63 -25.83 -21.94 -21.85
CA HIS A 63 -24.70 -21.32 -22.55
C HIS A 63 -24.01 -20.22 -21.72
N ALA A 64 -24.75 -19.44 -20.94
CA ALA A 64 -24.16 -18.45 -20.03
C ALA A 64 -23.31 -19.15 -18.95
N ARG A 65 -23.83 -20.23 -18.35
CA ARG A 65 -23.14 -21.01 -17.30
C ARG A 65 -21.95 -21.80 -17.81
N THR A 66 -21.94 -22.22 -19.08
CA THR A 66 -20.84 -23.00 -19.68
C THR A 66 -19.83 -22.13 -20.43
N GLY A 67 -19.74 -20.82 -20.11
CA GLY A 67 -18.71 -19.93 -20.67
C GLY A 67 -18.93 -19.51 -22.12
N SER A 68 -20.17 -19.53 -22.62
CA SER A 68 -20.54 -19.09 -23.97
C SER A 68 -21.55 -17.92 -23.95
N PRO A 69 -21.22 -16.76 -23.33
CA PRO A 69 -22.17 -15.67 -23.12
C PRO A 69 -22.66 -15.03 -24.44
N GLY A 70 -21.87 -15.05 -25.51
CA GLY A 70 -22.30 -14.58 -26.84
C GLY A 70 -23.48 -15.39 -27.42
N GLU A 71 -23.44 -16.72 -27.29
CA GLU A 71 -24.56 -17.58 -27.71
C GLU A 71 -25.75 -17.46 -26.77
N ALA A 72 -25.50 -17.28 -25.46
CA ALA A 72 -26.54 -17.02 -24.49
C ALA A 72 -27.35 -15.76 -24.86
N VAL A 73 -26.69 -14.65 -25.17
CA VAL A 73 -27.35 -13.41 -25.60
C VAL A 73 -28.21 -13.62 -26.85
N LYS A 74 -27.74 -14.36 -27.86
CA LYS A 74 -28.52 -14.66 -29.07
C LYS A 74 -29.80 -15.43 -28.74
N LEU A 75 -29.68 -16.50 -27.95
CA LEU A 75 -30.80 -17.37 -27.57
C LEU A 75 -31.80 -16.64 -26.68
N LEU A 76 -31.32 -15.87 -25.70
CA LEU A 76 -32.15 -15.13 -24.74
C LEU A 76 -32.82 -13.92 -25.40
N THR A 77 -32.15 -13.23 -26.34
CA THR A 77 -32.78 -12.19 -27.17
C THR A 77 -33.95 -12.76 -27.96
N ARG A 78 -33.77 -13.96 -28.53
CA ARG A 78 -34.85 -14.65 -29.24
C ARG A 78 -35.96 -15.08 -28.28
N ALA A 79 -35.63 -15.61 -27.11
CA ALA A 79 -36.60 -15.97 -26.09
C ALA A 79 -37.45 -14.76 -25.66
N ALA A 80 -36.82 -13.60 -25.44
CA ALA A 80 -37.49 -12.36 -25.07
C ALA A 80 -38.45 -11.86 -26.17
N ARG A 81 -38.07 -12.02 -27.46
CA ARG A 81 -38.95 -11.67 -28.59
C ARG A 81 -40.18 -12.57 -28.70
N GLU A 82 -40.03 -13.86 -28.44
CA GLU A 82 -41.13 -14.83 -28.53
C GLU A 82 -42.07 -14.74 -27.31
N ALA A 83 -41.60 -14.21 -26.18
CA ALA A 83 -42.40 -14.02 -24.96
C ALA A 83 -42.04 -12.69 -24.23
N PRO A 84 -42.44 -11.52 -24.76
CA PRO A 84 -42.01 -10.19 -24.29
C PRO A 84 -42.55 -9.77 -22.91
N GLY A 85 -43.39 -10.60 -22.27
CA GLY A 85 -43.96 -10.34 -20.95
C GLY A 85 -43.31 -11.11 -19.80
N ARG A 86 -42.12 -11.67 -19.99
CA ARG A 86 -41.45 -12.55 -19.01
C ARG A 86 -40.22 -11.89 -18.38
N PRO A 87 -40.30 -11.42 -17.13
CA PRO A 87 -39.18 -10.81 -16.42
C PRO A 87 -37.96 -11.73 -16.33
N GLU A 88 -38.16 -13.02 -16.07
CA GLU A 88 -37.05 -13.99 -15.90
C GLU A 88 -36.14 -14.05 -17.14
N VAL A 89 -36.74 -13.96 -18.35
CA VAL A 89 -35.98 -14.03 -19.61
C VAL A 89 -35.14 -12.77 -19.81
N LEU A 90 -35.69 -11.60 -19.45
CA LEU A 90 -34.99 -10.32 -19.51
C LEU A 90 -33.86 -10.24 -18.48
N VAL A 91 -34.05 -10.77 -17.27
CA VAL A 91 -33.00 -10.87 -16.25
C VAL A 91 -31.86 -11.77 -16.73
N ASN A 92 -32.17 -12.95 -17.26
CA ASN A 92 -31.15 -13.83 -17.83
C ASN A 92 -30.40 -13.20 -19.00
N LEU A 93 -31.10 -12.46 -19.87
CA LEU A 93 -30.48 -11.72 -20.96
C LEU A 93 -29.54 -10.63 -20.43
N GLY A 94 -29.95 -9.90 -19.39
CA GLY A 94 -29.11 -8.93 -18.70
C GLY A 94 -27.82 -9.56 -18.17
N LEU A 95 -27.93 -10.70 -17.48
CA LEU A 95 -26.76 -11.38 -16.90
C LEU A 95 -25.78 -11.83 -17.98
N ALA A 96 -26.29 -12.31 -19.12
CA ALA A 96 -25.47 -12.69 -20.26
C ALA A 96 -24.80 -11.48 -20.94
N LEU A 97 -25.43 -10.30 -20.92
CA LEU A 97 -24.85 -9.05 -21.43
C LEU A 97 -23.78 -8.51 -20.49
N GLU A 98 -23.97 -8.61 -19.17
CA GLU A 98 -22.95 -8.27 -18.16
C GLU A 98 -21.69 -9.12 -18.34
N ALA A 99 -21.84 -10.43 -18.55
CA ALA A 99 -20.72 -11.34 -18.82
C ALA A 99 -19.93 -11.00 -20.11
N LEU A 100 -20.48 -10.13 -20.98
CA LEU A 100 -19.81 -9.58 -22.17
C LEU A 100 -19.29 -8.14 -21.97
N GLY A 101 -19.41 -7.57 -20.77
CA GLY A 101 -19.09 -6.16 -20.50
C GLY A 101 -20.08 -5.15 -21.10
N ARG A 102 -21.24 -5.60 -21.58
CA ARG A 102 -22.25 -4.74 -22.25
C ARG A 102 -23.22 -4.15 -21.23
N HIS A 103 -22.69 -3.45 -20.22
CA HIS A 103 -23.43 -2.97 -19.06
C HIS A 103 -24.64 -2.06 -19.39
N PRO A 104 -24.57 -1.09 -20.32
CA PRO A 104 -25.73 -0.24 -20.63
C PRO A 104 -26.92 -1.03 -21.20
N GLU A 105 -26.63 -2.09 -21.96
CA GLU A 105 -27.67 -2.96 -22.52
C GLU A 105 -28.26 -3.87 -21.44
N ALA A 106 -27.42 -4.40 -20.54
CA ALA A 106 -27.89 -5.18 -19.40
C ALA A 106 -28.84 -4.37 -18.52
N GLU A 107 -28.45 -3.14 -18.15
CA GLU A 107 -29.27 -2.23 -17.36
C GLU A 107 -30.63 -1.96 -18.01
N ALA A 108 -30.65 -1.72 -19.33
CA ALA A 108 -31.89 -1.52 -20.07
C ALA A 108 -32.82 -2.73 -19.96
N ARG A 109 -32.28 -3.96 -20.02
CA ARG A 109 -33.08 -5.19 -19.86
C ARG A 109 -33.58 -5.38 -18.43
N TYR A 110 -32.78 -5.08 -17.41
CA TYR A 110 -33.23 -5.15 -16.02
C TYR A 110 -34.33 -4.13 -15.71
N ARG A 111 -34.17 -2.88 -16.15
CA ARG A 111 -35.20 -1.85 -15.99
C ARG A 111 -36.49 -2.21 -16.73
N GLU A 112 -36.40 -2.86 -17.88
CA GLU A 112 -37.57 -3.42 -18.58
C GLU A 112 -38.24 -4.51 -17.75
N ALA A 113 -37.47 -5.47 -17.24
CA ALA A 113 -37.97 -6.55 -16.38
C ALA A 113 -38.69 -6.01 -15.13
N CYS A 114 -38.16 -4.96 -14.49
CA CYS A 114 -38.75 -4.31 -13.32
C CYS A 114 -40.11 -3.64 -13.60
N ARG A 115 -40.41 -3.29 -14.86
CA ARG A 115 -41.68 -2.65 -15.25
C ARG A 115 -42.79 -3.64 -15.59
N LEU A 116 -42.45 -4.91 -15.81
CA LEU A 116 -43.42 -5.93 -16.22
C LEU A 116 -44.35 -6.33 -15.06
N PRO A 117 -45.61 -6.73 -15.34
CA PRO A 117 -46.60 -7.09 -14.31
C PRO A 117 -46.21 -8.28 -13.41
N GLY A 118 -45.21 -9.07 -13.79
CA GLY A 118 -44.68 -10.20 -13.03
C GLY A 118 -43.48 -9.86 -12.14
N ARG A 119 -43.36 -8.60 -11.68
CA ARG A 119 -42.26 -8.04 -10.86
C ARG A 119 -41.59 -9.11 -9.99
N THR A 120 -40.39 -9.53 -10.36
CA THR A 120 -39.62 -10.49 -9.56
C THR A 120 -38.62 -9.73 -8.70
N ALA A 121 -38.49 -10.14 -7.44
CA ALA A 121 -37.42 -9.65 -6.56
C ALA A 121 -36.04 -9.79 -7.24
N GLN A 122 -35.85 -10.88 -8.00
CA GLN A 122 -34.65 -11.13 -8.80
C GLN A 122 -34.30 -10.01 -9.80
N ALA A 123 -35.29 -9.37 -10.43
CA ALA A 123 -35.02 -8.33 -11.42
C ALA A 123 -34.47 -7.06 -10.77
N HIS A 124 -35.07 -6.68 -9.64
CA HIS A 124 -34.62 -5.57 -8.83
C HIS A 124 -33.26 -5.84 -8.18
N PHE A 125 -33.03 -7.07 -7.69
CA PHE A 125 -31.75 -7.51 -7.16
C PHE A 125 -30.63 -7.45 -8.21
N ALA A 126 -30.87 -7.96 -9.42
CA ALA A 126 -29.89 -7.90 -10.51
C ALA A 126 -29.58 -6.46 -10.94
N LEU A 127 -30.61 -5.60 -11.02
CA LEU A 127 -30.42 -4.18 -11.27
C LEU A 127 -29.57 -3.53 -10.16
N GLY A 128 -29.85 -3.83 -8.90
CA GLY A 128 -29.07 -3.33 -7.75
C GLY A 128 -27.60 -3.73 -7.83
N ASN A 129 -27.31 -5.00 -8.12
CA ASN A 129 -25.93 -5.48 -8.29
C ASN A 129 -25.18 -4.74 -9.40
N LEU A 130 -25.82 -4.55 -10.56
CA LEU A 130 -25.23 -3.80 -11.67
C LEU A 130 -25.00 -2.33 -11.32
N LEU A 131 -25.95 -1.68 -10.64
CA LEU A 131 -25.82 -0.29 -10.21
C LEU A 131 -24.68 -0.12 -9.20
N ARG A 132 -24.58 -1.02 -8.21
CA ARG A 132 -23.51 -0.99 -7.21
C ARG A 132 -22.14 -1.18 -7.85
N THR A 133 -21.99 -2.14 -8.76
CA THR A 133 -20.70 -2.35 -9.48
C THR A 133 -20.31 -1.17 -10.37
N GLN A 134 -21.27 -0.34 -10.80
CA GLN A 134 -21.04 0.92 -11.50
C GLN A 134 -20.77 2.12 -10.57
N GLY A 135 -20.67 1.92 -9.26
CA GLY A 135 -20.48 3.00 -8.27
C GLY A 135 -21.73 3.81 -7.98
N ARG A 136 -22.93 3.35 -8.40
CA ARG A 136 -24.22 4.04 -8.22
C ARG A 136 -24.96 3.49 -6.99
N ALA A 137 -24.28 3.47 -5.85
CA ALA A 137 -24.76 2.83 -4.61
C ALA A 137 -26.13 3.36 -4.14
N ALA A 138 -26.36 4.67 -4.20
CA ALA A 138 -27.65 5.28 -3.82
C ALA A 138 -28.83 4.76 -4.67
N GLU A 139 -28.63 4.56 -5.97
CA GLU A 139 -29.65 3.96 -6.83
C GLU A 139 -29.80 2.44 -6.56
N ALA A 140 -28.70 1.76 -6.23
CA ALA A 140 -28.70 0.35 -5.87
C ALA A 140 -29.54 0.10 -4.61
N VAL A 141 -29.44 0.95 -3.58
CA VAL A 141 -30.29 0.89 -2.37
C VAL A 141 -31.76 0.87 -2.75
N GLY A 142 -32.20 1.79 -3.63
CA GLY A 142 -33.59 1.83 -4.09
C GLY A 142 -34.02 0.55 -4.82
N ALA A 143 -33.12 -0.06 -5.59
CA ALA A 143 -33.39 -1.33 -6.26
C ALA A 143 -33.48 -2.50 -5.27
N TYR A 144 -32.55 -2.62 -4.31
CA TYR A 144 -32.57 -3.70 -3.33
C TYR A 144 -33.77 -3.59 -2.37
N LEU A 145 -34.16 -2.39 -1.94
CA LEU A 145 -35.37 -2.18 -1.14
C LEU A 145 -36.60 -2.78 -1.85
N ARG A 146 -36.77 -2.51 -3.15
CA ARG A 146 -37.86 -3.12 -3.94
C ARG A 146 -37.75 -4.63 -4.05
N ALA A 147 -36.54 -5.19 -4.13
CA ALA A 147 -36.36 -6.63 -4.11
C ALA A 147 -36.84 -7.24 -2.78
N THR A 148 -36.45 -6.63 -1.65
CA THR A 148 -36.82 -7.10 -0.30
C THR A 148 -38.31 -6.91 0.03
N GLU A 149 -38.97 -5.89 -0.53
CA GLU A 149 -40.42 -5.71 -0.41
C GLU A 149 -41.21 -6.79 -1.18
N LEU A 150 -40.70 -7.21 -2.34
CA LEU A 150 -41.33 -8.22 -3.18
C LEU A 150 -41.12 -9.64 -2.63
N ASP A 151 -39.96 -9.89 -2.03
CA ASP A 151 -39.63 -11.14 -1.34
C ASP A 151 -38.88 -10.85 -0.02
N PRO A 152 -39.61 -10.76 1.11
CA PRO A 152 -39.01 -10.53 2.42
C PRO A 152 -38.06 -11.65 2.89
N SER A 153 -38.12 -12.84 2.28
CA SER A 153 -37.26 -13.98 2.61
C SER A 153 -35.97 -14.04 1.78
N PHE A 154 -35.73 -13.06 0.91
CA PHE A 154 -34.57 -13.04 0.03
C PHE A 154 -33.32 -12.53 0.77
N ALA A 155 -32.69 -13.40 1.55
CA ALA A 155 -31.55 -13.08 2.41
C ALA A 155 -30.39 -12.39 1.66
N GLU A 156 -30.08 -12.83 0.43
CA GLU A 156 -29.01 -12.22 -0.38
C GLU A 156 -29.32 -10.76 -0.77
N ALA A 157 -30.60 -10.44 -1.02
CA ALA A 157 -31.03 -9.07 -1.31
C ALA A 157 -30.95 -8.17 -0.07
N HIS A 158 -31.33 -8.68 1.10
CA HIS A 158 -31.14 -7.98 2.38
C HIS A 158 -29.67 -7.75 2.71
N ASN A 159 -28.80 -8.74 2.50
CA ASN A 159 -27.36 -8.57 2.68
C ASN A 159 -26.79 -7.50 1.73
N ASN A 160 -27.13 -7.56 0.44
CA ASN A 160 -26.63 -6.58 -0.53
C ASN A 160 -27.21 -5.17 -0.34
N LEU A 161 -28.44 -5.07 0.20
CA LEU A 161 -29.00 -3.82 0.68
C LEU A 161 -28.15 -3.25 1.82
N GLY A 162 -27.83 -4.06 2.83
CA GLY A 162 -26.97 -3.66 3.94
C GLY A 162 -25.61 -3.14 3.48
N VAL A 163 -24.95 -3.84 2.55
CA VAL A 163 -23.68 -3.39 1.96
C VAL A 163 -23.83 -2.03 1.28
N ALA A 164 -24.84 -1.84 0.43
CA ALA A 164 -25.07 -0.57 -0.26
C ALA A 164 -25.44 0.58 0.71
N LEU A 165 -26.10 0.27 1.83
CA LEU A 165 -26.40 1.24 2.89
C LEU A 165 -25.14 1.65 3.66
N VAL A 166 -24.20 0.72 3.90
CA VAL A 166 -22.87 1.06 4.43
C VAL A 166 -22.13 2.00 3.47
N GLU A 167 -22.11 1.68 2.17
CA GLU A 167 -21.47 2.51 1.12
C GLU A 167 -22.07 3.91 1.02
N THR A 168 -23.35 4.08 1.39
CA THR A 168 -24.07 5.37 1.37
C THR A 168 -24.12 6.06 2.74
N GLY A 169 -23.55 5.43 3.78
CA GLY A 169 -23.40 5.99 5.12
C GLY A 169 -24.56 5.77 6.09
N ASP A 170 -25.67 5.14 5.67
CA ASP A 170 -26.82 4.84 6.54
C ASP A 170 -26.61 3.51 7.29
N ARG A 171 -25.78 3.59 8.33
CA ARG A 171 -25.37 2.43 9.13
C ARG A 171 -26.51 1.79 9.92
N ALA A 172 -27.47 2.57 10.38
CA ALA A 172 -28.60 2.06 11.15
C ALA A 172 -29.50 1.18 10.26
N ALA A 173 -29.85 1.68 9.07
CA ALA A 173 -30.59 0.89 8.10
C ALA A 173 -29.78 -0.32 7.60
N ALA A 174 -28.46 -0.19 7.48
CA ALA A 174 -27.60 -1.32 7.12
C ALA A 174 -27.66 -2.46 8.14
N GLU A 175 -27.62 -2.13 9.44
CA GLU A 175 -27.74 -3.13 10.51
C GLU A 175 -29.09 -3.86 10.43
N GLU A 176 -30.19 -3.12 10.26
CA GLU A 176 -31.53 -3.70 10.09
C GLU A 176 -31.58 -4.65 8.89
N ALA A 177 -30.98 -4.27 7.77
CA ALA A 177 -30.92 -5.09 6.57
C ALA A 177 -30.09 -6.38 6.79
N PHE A 178 -28.93 -6.30 7.45
CA PHE A 178 -28.16 -7.51 7.77
C PHE A 178 -28.90 -8.44 8.74
N ARG A 179 -29.58 -7.88 9.75
CA ARG A 179 -30.41 -8.68 10.67
C ARG A 179 -31.58 -9.33 9.93
N ALA A 180 -32.24 -8.63 9.01
CA ALA A 180 -33.28 -9.22 8.17
C ALA A 180 -32.76 -10.36 7.27
N ALA A 181 -31.51 -10.27 6.78
CA ALA A 181 -30.87 -11.37 6.07
C ALA A 181 -30.68 -12.61 6.96
N LEU A 182 -30.32 -12.40 8.23
CA LEU A 182 -30.14 -13.49 9.21
C LEU A 182 -31.47 -14.06 9.72
N ASP A 183 -32.52 -13.25 9.81
CA ASP A 183 -33.87 -13.74 10.12
C ASP A 183 -34.39 -14.65 8.99
N ALA A 184 -34.10 -14.30 7.73
CA ALA A 184 -34.44 -15.11 6.57
C ALA A 184 -33.55 -16.36 6.46
N GLN A 185 -32.26 -16.25 6.76
CA GLN A 185 -31.29 -17.34 6.71
C GLN A 185 -30.24 -17.21 7.84
N PRO A 186 -30.42 -17.89 9.00
CA PRO A 186 -29.57 -17.72 10.18
C PRO A 186 -28.08 -18.05 9.97
N ASP A 187 -27.77 -18.97 9.06
CA ASP A 187 -26.39 -19.39 8.74
C ASP A 187 -25.83 -18.68 7.49
N HIS A 188 -26.39 -17.51 7.11
CA HIS A 188 -25.88 -16.72 5.99
C HIS A 188 -24.53 -16.08 6.34
N VAL A 189 -23.44 -16.74 5.92
CA VAL A 189 -22.06 -16.35 6.27
C VAL A 189 -21.74 -14.89 5.93
N ASP A 190 -22.11 -14.40 4.74
CA ASP A 190 -21.79 -13.01 4.35
C ASP A 190 -22.53 -12.00 5.23
N ALA A 191 -23.80 -12.25 5.59
CA ALA A 191 -24.55 -11.37 6.48
C ALA A 191 -23.99 -11.38 7.90
N LEU A 192 -23.56 -12.56 8.42
CA LEU A 192 -22.88 -12.64 9.71
C LEU A 192 -21.56 -11.86 9.71
N ALA A 193 -20.75 -12.01 8.66
CA ALA A 193 -19.48 -11.31 8.51
C ALA A 193 -19.67 -9.80 8.39
N ASN A 194 -20.60 -9.34 7.54
CA ASN A 194 -20.89 -7.93 7.33
C ASN A 194 -21.52 -7.26 8.56
N LEU A 195 -22.45 -7.94 9.25
CA LEU A 195 -22.99 -7.46 10.52
C LEU A 195 -21.89 -7.36 11.57
N GLY A 196 -21.03 -8.37 11.66
CA GLY A 196 -19.88 -8.38 12.56
C GLY A 196 -18.93 -7.22 12.32
N ALA A 197 -18.60 -6.94 11.06
CA ALA A 197 -17.79 -5.79 10.67
C ALA A 197 -18.44 -4.46 11.07
N LEU A 198 -19.74 -4.30 10.78
CA LEU A 198 -20.49 -3.09 11.12
C LEU A 198 -20.53 -2.86 12.64
N LEU A 199 -20.83 -3.90 13.41
CA LEU A 199 -20.87 -3.86 14.88
C LEU A 199 -19.48 -3.64 15.47
N ALA A 200 -18.42 -4.20 14.89
CA ALA A 200 -17.05 -3.93 15.32
C ALA A 200 -16.74 -2.43 15.20
N HIS A 201 -17.19 -1.76 14.14
CA HIS A 201 -16.92 -0.34 13.93
C HIS A 201 -17.81 0.62 14.75
N HIS A 202 -19.08 0.28 14.98
CA HIS A 202 -20.06 1.25 15.51
C HIS A 202 -21.06 0.67 16.51
N GLY A 203 -20.95 -0.61 16.85
CA GLY A 203 -21.89 -1.32 17.72
C GLY A 203 -21.24 -1.97 18.94
N SER A 204 -21.89 -3.00 19.46
CA SER A 204 -21.42 -3.77 20.61
C SER A 204 -20.26 -4.69 20.22
N PRO A 205 -19.05 -4.52 20.78
CA PRO A 205 -17.91 -5.41 20.51
C PRO A 205 -18.20 -6.87 20.87
N VAL A 206 -18.98 -7.10 21.93
CA VAL A 206 -19.37 -8.45 22.38
C VAL A 206 -20.27 -9.13 21.36
N GLU A 207 -21.22 -8.39 20.79
CA GLU A 207 -22.10 -8.94 19.75
C GLU A 207 -21.33 -9.17 18.45
N ALA A 208 -20.46 -8.23 18.07
CA ALA A 208 -19.57 -8.36 16.93
C ALA A 208 -18.74 -9.64 17.03
N GLU A 209 -18.14 -9.90 18.19
CA GLU A 209 -17.37 -11.12 18.44
C GLU A 209 -18.22 -12.37 18.22
N HIS A 210 -19.42 -12.40 18.81
CA HIS A 210 -20.32 -13.55 18.69
C HIS A 210 -20.69 -13.86 17.24
N VAL A 211 -21.10 -12.86 16.46
CA VAL A 211 -21.49 -13.08 15.05
C VAL A 211 -20.29 -13.43 14.16
N LEU A 212 -19.12 -12.84 14.40
CA LEU A 212 -17.89 -13.15 13.66
C LEU A 212 -17.36 -14.55 13.97
N LEU A 213 -17.40 -14.98 15.24
CA LEU A 213 -17.03 -16.34 15.63
C LEU A 213 -18.00 -17.37 15.04
N ARG A 214 -19.30 -17.05 14.95
CA ARG A 214 -20.28 -17.90 14.26
C ARG A 214 -19.99 -17.98 12.76
N ALA A 215 -19.69 -16.86 12.10
CA ALA A 215 -19.28 -16.84 10.70
C ALA A 215 -18.02 -17.69 10.49
N ARG A 216 -17.03 -17.57 11.38
CA ARG A 216 -15.77 -18.32 11.35
C ARG A 216 -16.00 -19.82 11.50
N GLN A 217 -16.94 -20.23 12.36
CA GLN A 217 -17.30 -21.62 12.53
C GLN A 217 -17.90 -22.23 11.25
N LEU A 218 -18.75 -21.48 10.55
CA LEU A 218 -19.39 -21.91 9.32
C LEU A 218 -18.43 -21.90 8.12
N ALA A 219 -17.45 -20.99 8.12
CA ALA A 219 -16.48 -20.82 7.05
C ALA A 219 -15.05 -20.55 7.58
N PRO A 220 -14.34 -21.57 8.09
CA PRO A 220 -13.04 -21.43 8.75
C PRO A 220 -11.86 -21.14 7.80
N GLU A 221 -12.09 -21.03 6.50
CA GLU A 221 -11.04 -20.73 5.52
C GLU A 221 -11.33 -19.43 4.75
N ARG A 222 -12.26 -18.59 5.25
CA ARG A 222 -12.52 -17.27 4.66
C ARG A 222 -11.63 -16.18 5.28
N PRO A 223 -10.74 -15.53 4.50
CA PRO A 223 -9.88 -14.46 4.97
C PRO A 223 -10.64 -13.23 5.49
N GLU A 224 -11.78 -12.88 4.88
CA GLU A 224 -12.55 -11.68 5.21
C GLU A 224 -13.05 -11.72 6.66
N ILE A 225 -13.44 -12.90 7.13
CA ILE A 225 -13.90 -13.12 8.52
C ILE A 225 -12.73 -12.91 9.50
N LEU A 226 -11.53 -13.37 9.15
CA LEU A 226 -10.34 -13.16 9.97
C LEU A 226 -9.93 -11.68 10.01
N GLN A 227 -10.06 -10.96 8.89
CA GLN A 227 -9.81 -9.51 8.84
C GLN A 227 -10.79 -8.76 9.76
N HIS A 228 -12.07 -9.14 9.78
CA HIS A 228 -13.05 -8.54 10.69
C HIS A 228 -12.78 -8.89 12.17
N LEU A 229 -12.38 -10.13 12.48
CA LEU A 229 -11.95 -10.51 13.83
C LEU A 229 -10.71 -9.72 14.26
N ALA A 230 -9.76 -9.50 13.36
CA ALA A 230 -8.59 -8.69 13.64
C ALA A 230 -8.93 -7.23 13.91
N LEU A 231 -9.79 -6.64 13.10
CA LEU A 231 -10.31 -5.29 13.30
C LEU A 231 -10.97 -5.16 14.68
N LEU A 232 -11.84 -6.11 15.04
CA LEU A 232 -12.48 -6.13 16.34
C LEU A 232 -11.45 -6.20 17.47
N ALA A 233 -10.50 -7.13 17.37
CA ALA A 233 -9.42 -7.30 18.35
C ALA A 233 -8.58 -6.02 18.51
N ARG A 234 -8.24 -5.31 17.41
CA ARG A 234 -7.55 -4.01 17.49
C ARG A 234 -8.35 -2.98 18.29
N ARG A 235 -9.66 -2.91 18.05
CA ARG A 235 -10.54 -1.95 18.70
C ARG A 235 -10.77 -2.25 20.18
N THR A 236 -10.70 -3.51 20.58
CA THR A 236 -10.81 -3.94 21.98
C THR A 236 -9.46 -3.97 22.71
N GLY A 237 -8.37 -3.52 22.06
CA GLY A 237 -7.03 -3.49 22.65
C GLY A 237 -6.33 -4.85 22.71
N GLN A 238 -6.84 -5.85 21.98
CA GLN A 238 -6.31 -7.22 21.91
C GLN A 238 -5.31 -7.37 20.74
N GLY A 239 -4.22 -6.59 20.78
CA GLY A 239 -3.25 -6.48 19.68
C GLY A 239 -2.67 -7.82 19.19
N GLY A 240 -2.31 -8.73 20.11
CA GLY A 240 -1.79 -10.06 19.75
C GLY A 240 -2.80 -10.91 18.96
N GLN A 241 -4.07 -10.94 19.39
CA GLN A 241 -5.12 -11.67 18.67
C GLN A 241 -5.38 -11.06 17.28
N ALA A 242 -5.26 -9.74 17.15
CA ALA A 242 -5.38 -9.07 15.86
C ALA A 242 -4.27 -9.49 14.88
N LEU A 243 -3.01 -9.53 15.35
CA LEU A 243 -1.88 -10.00 14.55
C LEU A 243 -2.06 -11.46 14.12
N ASP A 244 -2.46 -12.34 15.04
CA ASP A 244 -2.66 -13.75 14.74
C ASP A 244 -3.76 -13.97 13.69
N ALA A 245 -4.85 -13.21 13.78
CA ALA A 245 -5.95 -13.26 12.83
C ALA A 245 -5.53 -12.72 11.44
N LEU A 246 -4.82 -11.60 11.37
CA LEU A 246 -4.29 -11.06 10.10
C LEU A 246 -3.26 -12.02 9.48
N TRP A 247 -2.37 -12.59 10.28
CA TRP A 247 -1.41 -13.58 9.81
C TRP A 247 -2.10 -14.84 9.25
N ALA A 248 -3.17 -15.29 9.91
CA ALA A 248 -3.99 -16.37 9.38
C ALA A 248 -4.70 -15.99 8.07
N ALA A 249 -5.19 -14.75 7.94
CA ALA A 249 -5.85 -14.26 6.73
C ALA A 249 -4.88 -14.23 5.55
N VAL A 250 -3.68 -13.69 5.77
CA VAL A 250 -2.60 -13.62 4.79
C VAL A 250 -2.18 -15.03 4.31
N ARG A 251 -2.07 -16.01 5.22
CA ARG A 251 -1.73 -17.39 4.82
C ARG A 251 -2.80 -18.09 3.99
N LEU A 252 -4.07 -17.75 4.19
CA LEU A 252 -5.18 -18.30 3.40
C LEU A 252 -5.27 -17.68 2.01
N ASN A 253 -4.86 -16.42 1.86
CA ASN A 253 -4.84 -15.72 0.57
C ASN A 253 -3.53 -14.94 0.39
N PRO A 254 -2.40 -15.64 0.14
CA PRO A 254 -1.08 -15.02 0.08
C PRO A 254 -0.89 -14.08 -1.12
N ASP A 255 -1.78 -14.13 -2.12
CA ASP A 255 -1.73 -13.27 -3.30
C ASP A 255 -2.44 -11.93 -3.10
N ASN A 256 -3.20 -11.77 -2.01
CA ASN A 256 -3.88 -10.52 -1.69
C ASN A 256 -2.91 -9.48 -1.11
N ALA A 257 -2.44 -8.56 -1.96
CA ALA A 257 -1.54 -7.48 -1.55
C ALA A 257 -2.10 -6.61 -0.41
N GLY A 258 -3.40 -6.27 -0.44
CA GLY A 258 -4.05 -5.47 0.60
C GLY A 258 -3.99 -6.13 1.97
N ALA A 259 -4.21 -7.46 2.04
CA ALA A 259 -4.11 -8.19 3.30
C ALA A 259 -2.70 -8.17 3.90
N TRP A 260 -1.66 -8.20 3.06
CA TRP A 260 -0.27 -8.06 3.53
C TRP A 260 0.03 -6.65 4.05
N ILE A 261 -0.47 -5.62 3.37
CA ILE A 261 -0.29 -4.23 3.80
C ILE A 261 -0.96 -4.00 5.15
N ASP A 262 -2.23 -4.43 5.29
CA ASP A 262 -2.97 -4.35 6.57
C ASP A 262 -2.23 -5.07 7.70
N PHE A 263 -1.64 -6.23 7.38
CA PHE A 263 -0.86 -7.01 8.34
C PHE A 263 0.43 -6.32 8.76
N VAL A 264 1.18 -5.77 7.80
CA VAL A 264 2.43 -5.05 8.05
C VAL A 264 2.17 -3.78 8.85
N ASP A 265 1.09 -3.06 8.56
CA ASP A 265 0.67 -1.88 9.35
C ASP A 265 0.33 -2.26 10.79
N ALA A 266 -0.38 -3.38 11.00
CA ALA A 266 -0.66 -3.88 12.34
C ALA A 266 0.61 -4.33 13.07
N LEU A 267 1.53 -4.99 12.37
CA LEU A 267 2.80 -5.48 12.91
C LEU A 267 3.74 -4.33 13.29
N ALA A 268 3.79 -3.28 12.48
CA ALA A 268 4.56 -2.06 12.74
C ALA A 268 4.04 -1.28 13.95
N ALA A 269 2.73 -1.36 14.23
CA ALA A 269 2.10 -0.70 15.38
C ALA A 269 2.13 -1.52 16.68
N ALA A 270 2.59 -2.77 16.63
CA ALA A 270 2.62 -3.65 17.78
C ALA A 270 3.85 -3.42 18.66
N ASP A 271 3.69 -3.66 19.96
CA ASP A 271 4.77 -3.65 20.94
C ASP A 271 5.02 -5.07 21.44
N PHE A 272 6.25 -5.58 21.22
CA PHE A 272 6.65 -6.92 21.62
C PHE A 272 7.33 -6.97 22.99
N SER A 273 7.48 -5.84 23.68
CA SER A 273 8.09 -5.79 25.03
C SER A 273 7.25 -6.50 26.09
N GLU A 274 5.94 -6.60 25.88
CA GLU A 274 5.00 -7.27 26.77
C GLU A 274 4.62 -8.69 26.32
N VAL A 275 5.24 -9.19 25.25
CA VAL A 275 4.93 -10.51 24.68
C VAL A 275 5.80 -11.59 25.35
N ASP A 276 5.17 -12.62 25.91
CA ASP A 276 5.86 -13.70 26.63
C ASP A 276 6.92 -14.45 25.79
N ASP A 277 6.63 -14.70 24.51
CA ASP A 277 7.56 -15.32 23.55
C ASP A 277 7.54 -14.56 22.20
N PRO A 278 8.51 -13.65 21.96
CA PRO A 278 8.59 -12.90 20.72
C PRO A 278 9.19 -13.69 19.54
N ALA A 279 9.78 -14.87 19.76
CA ALA A 279 10.53 -15.61 18.73
C ALA A 279 9.69 -15.98 17.49
N PRO A 280 8.41 -16.39 17.60
CA PRO A 280 7.58 -16.66 16.42
C PRO A 280 7.41 -15.44 15.51
N TYR A 281 7.41 -14.23 16.07
CA TYR A 281 7.23 -12.99 15.31
C TYR A 281 8.49 -12.59 14.53
N ALA A 282 9.67 -13.05 14.93
CA ALA A 282 10.90 -12.85 14.16
C ALA A 282 10.81 -13.52 12.77
N GLU A 283 10.27 -14.74 12.70
CA GLU A 283 10.06 -15.46 11.43
C GLU A 283 8.96 -14.80 10.57
N VAL A 284 7.93 -14.26 11.21
CA VAL A 284 6.87 -13.50 10.54
C VAL A 284 7.44 -12.24 9.89
N VAL A 285 8.17 -11.41 10.64
CA VAL A 285 8.83 -10.21 10.10
C VAL A 285 9.78 -10.57 8.98
N ARG A 286 10.57 -11.64 9.14
CA ARG A 286 11.45 -12.15 8.08
C ARG A 286 10.67 -12.51 6.80
N ALA A 287 9.50 -13.14 6.92
CA ALA A 287 8.64 -13.46 5.78
C ALA A 287 8.10 -12.18 5.09
N CYS A 288 7.74 -11.16 5.87
CA CYS A 288 7.33 -9.86 5.32
C CYS A 288 8.48 -9.18 4.55
N LEU A 289 9.71 -9.20 5.08
CA LEU A 289 10.91 -8.63 4.44
C LEU A 289 11.32 -9.36 3.15
N ALA A 290 10.89 -10.62 2.99
CA ALA A 290 11.12 -11.40 1.78
C ALA A 290 10.07 -11.13 0.68
N ARG A 291 9.01 -10.38 0.97
CA ARG A 291 7.89 -10.15 0.06
C ARG A 291 8.02 -8.81 -0.66
N GLU A 292 7.81 -8.83 -1.98
CA GLU A 292 7.67 -7.61 -2.79
C GLU A 292 6.29 -6.97 -2.66
N GLY A 293 6.21 -5.66 -2.90
CA GLY A 293 4.96 -4.90 -2.85
C GLY A 293 4.45 -4.56 -1.45
N VAL A 294 5.31 -4.69 -0.44
CA VAL A 294 5.10 -4.24 0.93
C VAL A 294 6.20 -3.25 1.27
N GLU A 295 5.86 -2.14 1.91
CA GLU A 295 6.82 -1.16 2.42
C GLU A 295 7.56 -1.71 3.64
N HIS A 296 8.78 -2.18 3.43
CA HIS A 296 9.59 -2.82 4.47
C HIS A 296 9.99 -1.84 5.57
N GLN A 297 10.22 -0.57 5.25
CA GLN A 297 10.71 0.40 6.24
C GLN A 297 9.73 0.61 7.41
N LYS A 298 8.43 0.34 7.22
CA LYS A 298 7.45 0.29 8.31
C LYS A 298 7.83 -0.71 9.41
N LEU A 299 8.56 -1.77 9.05
CA LEU A 299 9.01 -2.82 9.96
C LEU A 299 10.34 -2.51 10.64
N ALA A 300 10.97 -1.35 10.44
CA ALA A 300 12.28 -1.05 11.02
C ALA A 300 12.29 -1.10 12.56
N LYS A 301 11.33 -0.42 13.20
CA LYS A 301 11.22 -0.37 14.67
C LYS A 301 10.95 -1.76 15.27
N VAL A 302 9.96 -2.47 14.74
CA VAL A 302 9.62 -3.82 15.21
C VAL A 302 10.74 -4.83 14.94
N SER A 303 11.45 -4.70 13.81
CA SER A 303 12.62 -5.55 13.52
C SER A 303 13.73 -5.33 14.54
N ALA A 304 14.04 -4.07 14.87
CA ALA A 304 15.04 -3.76 15.89
C ALA A 304 14.65 -4.31 17.27
N GLN A 305 13.37 -4.16 17.65
CA GLN A 305 12.84 -4.72 18.90
C GLN A 305 12.97 -6.25 18.94
N LEU A 306 12.56 -6.95 17.88
CA LEU A 306 12.66 -8.41 17.81
C LEU A 306 14.10 -8.91 17.70
N ILE A 307 15.00 -8.19 17.03
CA ILE A 307 16.43 -8.51 17.02
C ILE A 307 16.98 -8.46 18.45
N ARG A 308 16.60 -7.45 19.25
CA ARG A 308 17.02 -7.31 20.64
C ARG A 308 16.40 -8.38 21.55
N LEU A 309 15.11 -8.67 21.40
CA LEU A 309 14.38 -9.54 22.34
C LEU A 309 14.41 -11.03 21.98
N ALA A 310 14.52 -11.37 20.70
CA ALA A 310 14.32 -12.74 20.21
C ALA A 310 15.59 -13.38 19.61
N THR A 311 16.74 -12.72 19.68
CA THR A 311 18.00 -13.24 19.11
C THR A 311 19.17 -13.03 20.06
N ASP A 312 20.27 -13.78 19.86
CA ASP A 312 21.51 -13.63 20.63
C ASP A 312 22.19 -12.26 20.45
N VAL A 313 21.74 -11.46 19.47
CA VAL A 313 22.22 -10.09 19.26
C VAL A 313 21.87 -9.17 20.44
N GLY A 314 20.76 -9.42 21.15
CA GLY A 314 20.35 -8.63 22.32
C GLY A 314 21.45 -8.50 23.37
N GLY A 315 22.10 -9.62 23.72
CA GLY A 315 23.21 -9.61 24.68
C GLY A 315 24.43 -8.83 24.19
N TRP A 316 24.69 -8.84 22.88
CA TRP A 316 25.77 -8.05 22.28
C TRP A 316 25.46 -6.55 22.22
N ILE A 317 24.20 -6.18 22.00
CA ILE A 317 23.77 -4.78 22.09
C ILE A 317 24.00 -4.26 23.51
N GLU A 318 23.54 -4.99 24.52
CA GLU A 318 23.75 -4.61 25.91
C GLU A 318 25.26 -4.56 26.28
N HIS A 319 26.09 -5.40 25.66
CA HIS A 319 27.53 -5.34 25.85
C HIS A 319 28.13 -4.08 25.22
N ALA A 320 27.70 -3.72 24.00
CA ALA A 320 28.15 -2.50 23.31
C ALA A 320 27.72 -1.22 24.04
N GLU A 321 26.55 -1.23 24.68
CA GLU A 321 26.06 -0.12 25.51
C GLU A 321 26.93 0.09 26.76
N ARG A 322 27.47 -0.99 27.35
CA ARG A 322 28.29 -0.96 28.58
C ARG A 322 29.79 -0.79 28.32
N ASP A 323 30.33 -1.54 27.35
CA ASP A 323 31.76 -1.62 27.03
C ASP A 323 31.97 -1.81 25.50
N PRO A 324 31.86 -0.73 24.72
CA PRO A 324 32.00 -0.78 23.26
C PRO A 324 33.40 -1.27 22.83
N ALA A 325 34.44 -0.95 23.59
CA ALA A 325 35.81 -1.37 23.29
C ALA A 325 35.99 -2.89 23.37
N ALA A 326 35.31 -3.55 24.32
CA ALA A 326 35.32 -5.01 24.42
C ALA A 326 34.63 -5.68 23.22
N VAL A 327 33.52 -5.11 22.73
CA VAL A 327 32.85 -5.58 21.51
C VAL A 327 33.75 -5.42 20.29
N ARG A 328 34.40 -4.27 20.12
CA ARG A 328 35.37 -4.00 19.05
C ARG A 328 36.49 -5.05 19.03
N ALA A 329 37.09 -5.33 20.19
CA ALA A 329 38.14 -6.34 20.32
C ALA A 329 37.65 -7.78 20.03
N ALA A 330 36.35 -8.04 20.19
CA ALA A 330 35.72 -9.33 19.93
C ALA A 330 35.13 -9.46 18.51
N ALA A 331 35.15 -8.39 17.70
CA ALA A 331 34.39 -8.31 16.44
C ALA A 331 34.69 -9.44 15.44
N ALA A 332 35.95 -9.89 15.37
CA ALA A 332 36.38 -10.97 14.48
C ALA A 332 36.18 -12.38 15.07
N ARG A 333 35.54 -12.51 16.25
CA ARG A 333 35.24 -13.81 16.86
C ARG A 333 33.97 -14.41 16.25
N ALA A 334 33.94 -15.75 16.17
CA ALA A 334 32.85 -16.48 15.55
C ALA A 334 31.51 -16.26 16.25
N GLU A 335 31.50 -16.08 17.57
CA GLU A 335 30.28 -15.90 18.36
C GLU A 335 29.55 -14.58 18.02
N VAL A 336 30.31 -13.50 17.78
CA VAL A 336 29.73 -12.19 17.39
C VAL A 336 29.15 -12.27 15.98
N LEU A 337 29.92 -12.82 15.05
CA LEU A 337 29.51 -12.93 13.65
C LEU A 337 28.37 -13.94 13.46
N ALA A 338 28.33 -15.02 14.24
CA ALA A 338 27.23 -15.97 14.23
C ALA A 338 25.92 -15.35 14.73
N ALA A 339 25.98 -14.49 15.75
CA ALA A 339 24.80 -13.75 16.21
C ALA A 339 24.28 -12.80 15.12
N LEU A 340 25.16 -12.07 14.43
CA LEU A 340 24.79 -11.20 13.32
C LEU A 340 24.35 -11.96 12.05
N ALA A 341 24.71 -13.23 11.93
CA ALA A 341 24.24 -14.13 10.87
C ALA A 341 22.83 -14.71 11.13
N HIS A 342 22.14 -14.25 12.18
CA HIS A 342 20.78 -14.66 12.46
C HIS A 342 19.83 -14.31 11.28
N PRO A 343 18.91 -15.21 10.86
CA PRO A 343 18.08 -15.01 9.66
C PRO A 343 17.29 -13.68 9.60
N LEU A 344 16.76 -13.22 10.75
CA LEU A 344 16.08 -11.92 10.83
C LEU A 344 17.05 -10.75 10.58
N VAL A 345 18.25 -10.80 11.16
CA VAL A 345 19.27 -9.76 11.00
C VAL A 345 19.73 -9.68 9.55
N CYS A 346 20.00 -10.85 8.94
CA CYS A 346 20.38 -10.92 7.53
C CYS A 346 19.28 -10.43 6.58
N ALA A 347 18.01 -10.62 6.93
CA ALA A 347 16.90 -10.07 6.15
C ALA A 347 16.76 -8.54 6.30
N ALA A 348 17.06 -8.01 7.50
CA ALA A 348 16.88 -6.62 7.87
C ALA A 348 17.98 -5.68 7.37
N LEU A 349 19.26 -6.00 7.60
CA LEU A 349 20.42 -5.17 7.23
C LEU A 349 20.46 -4.69 5.76
N PRO A 350 20.03 -5.45 4.76
CA PRO A 350 20.06 -4.98 3.37
C PRO A 350 18.80 -4.21 2.94
N ARG A 351 17.80 -4.06 3.82
CA ARG A 351 16.46 -3.53 3.47
C ARG A 351 15.97 -2.39 4.36
N LEU A 352 16.41 -2.35 5.61
CA LEU A 352 15.88 -1.45 6.63
C LEU A 352 16.95 -0.49 7.10
N VAL A 353 16.63 0.80 7.12
CA VAL A 353 17.37 1.71 8.00
C VAL A 353 16.94 1.39 9.43
N LEU A 354 17.86 0.84 10.21
CA LEU A 354 17.62 0.37 11.57
C LEU A 354 17.69 1.55 12.53
N THR A 355 16.55 1.90 13.13
CA THR A 355 16.38 3.07 13.99
C THR A 355 16.46 2.67 15.49
N ASP A 356 17.58 2.06 15.89
CA ASP A 356 17.89 1.72 17.29
C ASP A 356 19.35 2.05 17.59
N LEU A 357 19.59 2.93 18.57
CA LEU A 357 20.92 3.43 18.90
C LEU A 357 21.86 2.34 19.46
N GLY A 358 21.32 1.35 20.17
CA GLY A 358 22.11 0.24 20.70
C GLY A 358 22.61 -0.67 19.58
N LEU A 359 21.75 -0.97 18.61
CA LEU A 359 22.09 -1.73 17.42
C LEU A 359 23.06 -0.95 16.51
N GLU A 360 22.84 0.36 16.32
CA GLU A 360 23.81 1.23 15.64
C GLU A 360 25.19 1.16 16.31
N ARG A 361 25.25 1.23 17.64
CA ARG A 361 26.51 1.14 18.39
C ARG A 361 27.19 -0.20 18.19
N LEU A 362 26.45 -1.31 18.30
CA LEU A 362 26.98 -2.66 18.05
C LEU A 362 27.57 -2.76 16.64
N LEU A 363 26.83 -2.34 15.61
CA LEU A 363 27.27 -2.42 14.22
C LEU A 363 28.47 -1.51 13.95
N THR A 364 28.55 -0.35 14.60
CA THR A 364 29.69 0.56 14.54
C THR A 364 30.97 -0.10 15.09
N GLU A 365 30.90 -0.70 16.27
CA GLU A 365 32.07 -1.35 16.89
C GLU A 365 32.48 -2.64 16.17
N VAL A 366 31.52 -3.42 15.67
CA VAL A 366 31.83 -4.60 14.84
C VAL A 366 32.51 -4.19 13.54
N ARG A 367 32.01 -3.15 12.86
CA ARG A 367 32.62 -2.61 11.63
C ARG A 367 34.07 -2.19 11.88
N ALA A 368 34.32 -1.47 12.97
CA ALA A 368 35.65 -0.96 13.31
C ALA A 368 36.61 -2.09 13.71
N GLY A 369 36.17 -3.03 14.55
CA GLY A 369 36.99 -4.16 14.98
C GLY A 369 37.33 -5.14 13.84
N LEU A 370 36.43 -5.33 12.87
CA LEU A 370 36.73 -6.12 11.68
C LEU A 370 37.78 -5.45 10.78
N LEU A 371 37.72 -4.12 10.64
CA LEU A 371 38.73 -3.36 9.90
C LEU A 371 40.12 -3.49 10.56
N GLU A 372 40.18 -3.39 11.89
CA GLU A 372 41.42 -3.61 12.66
C GLU A 372 41.98 -5.03 12.47
N ALA A 373 41.11 -6.03 12.56
CA ALA A 373 41.51 -7.43 12.36
C ALA A 373 42.08 -7.70 10.96
N VAL A 374 41.51 -7.08 9.91
CA VAL A 374 42.04 -7.20 8.55
C VAL A 374 43.33 -6.41 8.35
N ARG A 375 43.45 -5.22 8.95
CA ARG A 375 44.68 -4.42 8.90
C ARG A 375 45.86 -5.14 9.56
N ASP A 376 45.62 -5.74 10.71
CA ASP A 376 46.68 -6.34 11.54
C ASP A 376 47.01 -7.80 11.11
N GLY A 377 46.13 -8.43 10.33
CA GLY A 377 46.29 -9.79 9.82
C GLY A 377 47.10 -9.89 8.52
N THR A 378 48.12 -10.75 8.49
CA THR A 378 48.95 -10.97 7.28
C THR A 378 48.23 -11.67 6.13
N GLU A 379 47.13 -12.40 6.43
CA GLU A 379 46.29 -13.12 5.45
C GLU A 379 44.82 -12.66 5.46
N GLY A 380 44.51 -11.56 6.17
CA GLY A 380 43.13 -11.10 6.40
C GLY A 380 42.47 -11.72 7.65
N LEU A 381 41.14 -11.85 7.64
CA LEU A 381 40.38 -12.41 8.77
C LEU A 381 40.70 -13.89 9.01
N PRO A 382 40.63 -14.37 10.27
CA PRO A 382 40.75 -15.79 10.58
C PRO A 382 39.75 -16.66 9.80
N ALA A 383 40.13 -17.89 9.46
CA ALA A 383 39.29 -18.81 8.67
C ALA A 383 37.90 -19.08 9.27
N GLU A 384 37.76 -19.03 10.60
CA GLU A 384 36.48 -19.19 11.28
C GLU A 384 35.57 -17.98 11.07
N ALA A 385 36.13 -16.77 11.11
CA ALA A 385 35.42 -15.53 10.82
C ALA A 385 35.02 -15.42 9.34
N LEU A 386 35.88 -15.89 8.42
CA LEU A 386 35.58 -15.89 6.99
C LEU A 386 34.34 -16.72 6.61
N ARG A 387 33.93 -17.70 7.43
CA ARG A 387 32.66 -18.43 7.24
C ARG A 387 31.43 -17.54 7.31
N TYR A 388 31.56 -16.39 7.98
CA TYR A 388 30.54 -15.38 8.14
C TYR A 388 30.81 -14.14 7.29
N GLY A 389 31.64 -14.25 6.24
CA GLY A 389 31.99 -13.11 5.37
C GLY A 389 30.78 -12.39 4.76
N HIS A 390 29.67 -13.10 4.53
CA HIS A 390 28.41 -12.51 4.07
C HIS A 390 27.86 -11.42 5.00
N VAL A 391 28.08 -11.51 6.32
CA VAL A 391 27.69 -10.47 7.30
C VAL A 391 28.38 -9.14 6.99
N VAL A 392 29.62 -9.16 6.48
CA VAL A 392 30.33 -7.95 6.07
C VAL A 392 29.66 -7.30 4.86
N PHE A 393 29.23 -8.09 3.88
CA PHE A 393 28.51 -7.56 2.72
C PHE A 393 27.17 -6.95 3.14
N LEU A 394 26.43 -7.60 4.03
CA LEU A 394 25.19 -7.08 4.59
C LEU A 394 25.40 -5.79 5.40
N LEU A 395 26.48 -5.73 6.19
CA LEU A 395 26.87 -4.52 6.92
C LEU A 395 27.23 -3.37 5.97
N ALA A 396 27.92 -3.65 4.86
CA ALA A 396 28.22 -2.65 3.84
C ALA A 396 26.96 -2.09 3.18
N ARG A 397 25.96 -2.95 2.93
CA ARG A 397 24.64 -2.54 2.43
C ARG A 397 23.89 -1.68 3.45
N GLN A 398 23.97 -2.02 4.75
CA GLN A 398 23.41 -1.17 5.80
C GLN A 398 24.08 0.21 5.85
N CYS A 399 25.41 0.26 5.74
CA CYS A 399 26.17 1.51 5.71
C CYS A 399 25.80 2.36 4.48
N TRP A 400 25.53 1.74 3.34
CA TRP A 400 24.99 2.46 2.18
C TRP A 400 23.59 3.02 2.43
N LEU A 401 22.68 2.21 3.00
CA LEU A 401 21.31 2.63 3.29
C LEU A 401 21.23 3.80 4.28
N ASN A 402 22.20 3.90 5.19
CA ASN A 402 22.27 4.96 6.19
C ASN A 402 23.18 6.13 5.80
N GLY A 403 23.67 6.20 4.55
CA GLY A 403 24.55 7.29 4.13
C GLY A 403 25.89 7.31 4.86
N TYR A 404 26.35 6.17 5.36
CA TYR A 404 27.56 6.04 6.17
C TYR A 404 27.51 6.87 7.48
N VAL A 405 26.34 6.92 8.15
CA VAL A 405 26.14 7.75 9.36
C VAL A 405 26.96 7.29 10.57
N TYR A 406 27.44 6.05 10.57
CA TYR A 406 28.20 5.49 11.71
C TYR A 406 29.51 6.25 11.94
N VAL A 407 29.82 6.49 13.21
CA VAL A 407 31.02 7.22 13.65
C VAL A 407 32.29 6.56 13.09
N ARG A 408 33.20 7.37 12.55
CA ARG A 408 34.48 6.95 11.97
C ARG A 408 35.62 7.72 12.64
N THR A 409 36.67 7.01 13.05
CA THR A 409 37.91 7.59 13.59
C THR A 409 38.95 7.85 12.49
N ALA A 410 39.97 8.66 12.79
CA ALA A 410 41.09 8.90 11.89
C ALA A 410 41.89 7.61 11.59
N ASP A 411 42.04 6.73 12.58
CA ASP A 411 42.74 5.45 12.41
C ASP A 411 41.97 4.51 11.46
N GLU A 412 40.63 4.49 11.55
CA GLU A 412 39.79 3.78 10.58
C GLU A 412 39.95 4.40 9.18
N ALA A 413 40.04 5.72 9.08
CA ALA A 413 40.24 6.40 7.81
C ALA A 413 41.54 5.98 7.12
N GLU A 414 42.65 5.96 7.85
CA GLU A 414 43.96 5.53 7.34
C GLU A 414 43.94 4.04 6.96
N ALA A 415 43.31 3.20 7.77
CA ALA A 415 43.20 1.76 7.52
C ALA A 415 42.40 1.46 6.23
N VAL A 416 41.31 2.20 5.97
CA VAL A 416 40.54 2.06 4.72
C VAL A 416 41.39 2.43 3.51
N GLU A 417 42.12 3.55 3.55
CA GLU A 417 42.96 3.98 2.42
C GLU A 417 44.12 2.99 2.17
N ALA A 418 44.72 2.44 3.23
CA ALA A 418 45.71 1.37 3.10
C ALA A 418 45.13 0.12 2.42
N LEU A 419 43.90 -0.25 2.76
CA LEU A 419 43.21 -1.39 2.17
C LEU A 419 42.85 -1.16 0.69
N VAL A 420 42.37 0.05 0.35
CA VAL A 420 42.12 0.47 -1.03
C VAL A 420 43.40 0.39 -1.87
N ALA A 421 44.51 0.91 -1.34
CA ALA A 421 45.80 0.88 -2.03
C ALA A 421 46.29 -0.56 -2.27
N ARG A 422 46.18 -1.43 -1.26
CA ARG A 422 46.55 -2.85 -1.37
C ARG A 422 45.70 -3.57 -2.43
N LEU A 423 44.37 -3.47 -2.32
CA LEU A 423 43.44 -4.14 -3.24
C LEU A 423 43.57 -3.61 -4.68
N GLY A 424 43.83 -2.30 -4.85
CA GLY A 424 44.10 -1.70 -6.16
C GLY A 424 45.41 -2.20 -6.79
N ALA A 425 46.44 -2.45 -5.99
CA ALA A 425 47.73 -2.95 -6.48
C ALA A 425 47.74 -4.46 -6.75
N GLU A 426 47.07 -5.24 -5.89
CA GLU A 426 47.11 -6.71 -5.92
C GLU A 426 45.94 -7.35 -6.69
N GLY A 427 44.83 -6.61 -6.84
CA GLY A 427 43.54 -7.11 -7.33
C GLY A 427 42.82 -8.01 -6.33
N VAL A 428 41.50 -8.06 -6.45
CA VAL A 428 40.64 -8.94 -5.63
C VAL A 428 40.64 -10.35 -6.21
N ARG A 429 41.06 -11.37 -5.43
CA ARG A 429 41.21 -12.75 -5.95
C ARG A 429 40.75 -13.84 -4.99
N THR A 430 40.85 -13.61 -3.69
CA THR A 430 40.53 -14.60 -2.66
C THR A 430 39.24 -14.26 -1.92
N ALA A 431 38.69 -15.21 -1.18
CA ALA A 431 37.57 -14.94 -0.27
C ALA A 431 37.92 -13.87 0.79
N GLY A 432 39.18 -13.82 1.25
CA GLY A 432 39.66 -12.78 2.14
C GLY A 432 39.66 -11.40 1.48
N ASP A 433 40.06 -11.30 0.21
CA ASP A 433 40.03 -10.03 -0.54
C ASP A 433 38.59 -9.56 -0.80
N LEU A 434 37.66 -10.49 -1.07
CA LEU A 434 36.24 -10.16 -1.20
C LEU A 434 35.71 -9.53 0.08
N VAL A 435 35.96 -10.15 1.24
CA VAL A 435 35.55 -9.61 2.54
C VAL A 435 36.24 -8.28 2.85
N ALA A 436 37.52 -8.13 2.51
CA ALA A 436 38.24 -6.86 2.64
C ALA A 436 37.62 -5.75 1.78
N ALA A 437 37.24 -6.04 0.53
CA ALA A 437 36.53 -5.11 -0.33
C ALA A 437 35.15 -4.75 0.25
N GLY A 438 34.43 -5.72 0.82
CA GLY A 438 33.20 -5.50 1.57
C GLY A 438 33.40 -4.57 2.78
N LEU A 439 34.51 -4.72 3.52
CA LEU A 439 34.83 -3.79 4.62
C LEU A 439 35.11 -2.38 4.12
N VAL A 440 35.82 -2.19 3.00
CA VAL A 440 35.97 -0.87 2.37
C VAL A 440 34.59 -0.28 2.03
N ALA A 441 33.69 -1.11 1.50
CA ALA A 441 32.32 -0.74 1.16
C ALA A 441 31.45 -0.33 2.36
N CYS A 442 31.86 -0.63 3.60
CA CYS A 442 31.23 -0.14 4.83
C CYS A 442 31.59 1.32 5.18
N TYR A 443 32.59 1.92 4.51
CA TYR A 443 33.06 3.28 4.78
C TYR A 443 32.89 4.23 3.60
N ARG A 444 32.81 3.71 2.37
CA ARG A 444 32.60 4.50 1.16
C ARG A 444 32.01 3.66 0.02
N PRO A 445 31.39 4.28 -0.98
CA PRO A 445 30.91 3.59 -2.18
C PRO A 445 31.98 2.77 -2.87
N LEU A 446 31.59 1.62 -3.44
CA LEU A 446 32.45 0.82 -4.33
C LEU A 446 32.67 1.46 -5.70
N THR A 447 31.75 2.33 -6.13
CA THR A 447 31.86 3.08 -7.39
C THR A 447 33.21 3.81 -7.45
N ASP A 448 33.89 3.73 -8.60
CA ASP A 448 35.18 4.37 -8.88
C ASP A 448 36.40 3.91 -8.06
N LEU A 449 36.27 2.85 -7.25
CA LEU A 449 37.45 2.29 -6.57
C LEU A 449 38.36 1.55 -7.55
N PRO A 450 39.70 1.63 -7.40
CA PRO A 450 40.67 1.13 -8.37
C PRO A 450 40.63 -0.41 -8.55
N PHE A 451 39.96 -1.12 -7.66
CA PHE A 451 39.84 -2.58 -7.68
C PHE A 451 38.44 -3.08 -8.12
N VAL A 452 37.49 -2.19 -8.43
CA VAL A 452 36.07 -2.55 -8.67
C VAL A 452 35.91 -3.58 -9.79
N ASP A 453 36.65 -3.46 -10.89
CA ASP A 453 36.60 -4.43 -12.00
C ASP A 453 37.08 -5.81 -11.56
N SER A 454 38.18 -5.87 -10.81
CA SER A 454 38.70 -7.13 -10.27
C SER A 454 37.75 -7.75 -9.23
N LEU A 455 37.04 -6.92 -8.46
CA LEU A 455 36.02 -7.36 -7.51
C LEU A 455 34.84 -8.00 -8.24
N VAL A 456 34.33 -7.37 -9.30
CA VAL A 456 33.23 -7.91 -10.11
C VAL A 456 33.63 -9.24 -10.76
N GLU A 457 34.85 -9.36 -11.29
CA GLU A 457 35.34 -10.63 -11.85
C GLU A 457 35.53 -11.71 -10.76
N ALA A 458 36.07 -11.36 -9.60
CA ALA A 458 36.22 -12.30 -8.49
C ALA A 458 34.87 -12.80 -7.95
N ALA A 459 33.86 -11.92 -7.89
CA ALA A 459 32.50 -12.28 -7.46
C ALA A 459 31.85 -13.30 -8.40
N LYS A 460 32.19 -13.33 -9.69
CA LYS A 460 31.75 -14.38 -10.62
C LYS A 460 32.40 -15.73 -10.32
N ALA A 461 33.66 -15.72 -9.87
CA ALA A 461 34.42 -16.93 -9.57
C ALA A 461 34.06 -17.53 -8.19
N ILE A 462 33.75 -16.68 -7.21
CA ILE A 462 33.37 -17.05 -5.85
C ILE A 462 32.01 -16.40 -5.54
N PRO A 463 30.90 -16.95 -6.07
CA PRO A 463 29.59 -16.32 -5.95
C PRO A 463 29.07 -16.40 -4.51
N ASP A 464 28.67 -15.25 -4.00
CA ASP A 464 27.95 -15.08 -2.73
C ASP A 464 26.74 -14.17 -2.99
N PRO A 465 25.50 -14.58 -2.62
CA PRO A 465 24.30 -13.79 -2.89
C PRO A 465 24.33 -12.38 -2.28
N ASP A 466 24.93 -12.22 -1.10
CA ASP A 466 24.97 -10.94 -0.39
C ASP A 466 26.03 -10.02 -1.00
N LEU A 467 27.15 -10.58 -1.49
CA LEU A 467 28.12 -9.85 -2.31
C LEU A 467 27.51 -9.38 -3.64
N ILE A 468 26.75 -10.23 -4.31
CA ILE A 468 26.05 -9.85 -5.55
C ILE A 468 25.07 -8.71 -5.25
N GLY A 469 24.29 -8.82 -4.17
CA GLY A 469 23.40 -7.74 -3.75
C GLY A 469 24.12 -6.43 -3.42
N LEU A 470 25.32 -6.51 -2.83
CA LEU A 470 26.18 -5.34 -2.57
C LEU A 470 26.66 -4.70 -3.88
N LEU A 471 27.11 -5.49 -4.85
CA LEU A 471 27.56 -4.99 -6.17
C LEU A 471 26.43 -4.38 -6.98
N VAL A 472 25.24 -4.97 -6.93
CA VAL A 472 24.05 -4.37 -7.55
C VAL A 472 23.81 -2.99 -6.92
N GLN A 473 23.75 -2.91 -5.59
CA GLN A 473 23.39 -1.68 -4.89
C GLN A 473 24.44 -0.55 -5.02
N GLN A 474 25.74 -0.87 -4.93
CA GLN A 474 26.81 0.15 -4.89
C GLN A 474 27.55 0.34 -6.22
N VAL A 475 27.31 -0.49 -7.24
CA VAL A 475 28.00 -0.39 -8.54
C VAL A 475 27.00 -0.33 -9.68
N GLN A 476 26.13 -1.33 -9.82
CA GLN A 476 25.22 -1.38 -10.96
C GLN A 476 24.15 -0.27 -10.90
N GLU A 477 23.45 -0.13 -9.77
CA GLU A 477 22.38 0.87 -9.62
C GLU A 477 22.87 2.31 -9.86
N PRO A 478 24.01 2.78 -9.31
CA PRO A 478 24.55 4.09 -9.64
C PRO A 478 24.88 4.29 -11.13
N LEU A 479 25.45 3.27 -11.79
CA LEU A 479 25.75 3.35 -13.23
C LEU A 479 24.47 3.41 -14.08
N ASP A 480 23.46 2.60 -13.73
CA ASP A 480 22.15 2.63 -14.38
C ASP A 480 21.48 4.02 -14.20
N GLU A 481 21.60 4.61 -13.01
CA GLU A 481 21.10 5.97 -12.72
C GLU A 481 21.83 7.04 -13.55
N GLU A 482 23.16 6.98 -13.68
CA GLU A 482 23.92 7.90 -14.52
C GLU A 482 23.48 7.85 -16.00
N GLU A 483 23.22 6.65 -16.52
CA GLU A 483 22.71 6.47 -17.88
C GLU A 483 21.29 7.04 -18.01
N LEU A 484 20.39 6.71 -17.09
CA LEU A 484 19.01 7.19 -17.08
C LEU A 484 18.90 8.70 -16.94
N ALA A 485 19.81 9.32 -16.17
CA ALA A 485 19.84 10.77 -16.01
C ALA A 485 19.91 11.46 -17.38
N ALA A 486 20.69 10.92 -18.33
CA ALA A 486 20.92 11.51 -19.66
C ALA A 486 19.62 11.78 -20.45
N ASP A 487 18.60 10.95 -20.26
CA ASP A 487 17.34 10.99 -21.01
C ASP A 487 16.23 11.85 -20.35
N ILE A 488 16.46 12.34 -19.13
CA ILE A 488 15.46 13.12 -18.39
C ILE A 488 15.33 14.53 -19.00
N PRO A 489 14.14 14.93 -19.48
CA PRO A 489 13.91 16.28 -20.01
C PRO A 489 14.12 17.35 -18.95
N VAL A 490 14.66 18.50 -19.37
CA VAL A 490 14.86 19.67 -18.50
C VAL A 490 13.95 20.80 -18.97
N HIS A 491 13.15 21.34 -18.05
CA HIS A 491 12.25 22.47 -18.28
C HIS A 491 12.62 23.61 -17.31
N GLY A 492 13.28 24.63 -17.86
CA GLY A 492 13.75 25.78 -17.08
C GLY A 492 15.06 25.52 -16.33
N THR A 493 15.44 26.47 -15.50
CA THR A 493 16.59 26.40 -14.58
C THR A 493 16.11 26.75 -13.18
N ALA A 494 16.93 26.48 -12.15
CA ALA A 494 16.65 26.99 -10.81
C ALA A 494 16.33 28.50 -10.84
N ALA A 495 15.18 28.89 -10.31
CA ALA A 495 14.63 30.24 -10.52
C ALA A 495 15.29 31.31 -9.63
N ASN A 496 15.89 30.90 -8.51
CA ASN A 496 16.55 31.79 -7.56
C ASN A 496 17.70 31.06 -6.82
N ARG A 497 18.42 31.81 -5.97
CA ARG A 497 19.57 31.28 -5.21
C ARG A 497 19.21 30.17 -4.23
N VAL A 498 18.01 30.18 -3.66
CA VAL A 498 17.53 29.11 -2.78
C VAL A 498 17.31 27.85 -3.61
N SER A 499 16.65 27.95 -4.76
CA SER A 499 16.49 26.83 -5.71
C SER A 499 17.84 26.28 -6.16
N GLU A 500 18.83 27.13 -6.45
CA GLU A 500 20.19 26.70 -6.82
C GLU A 500 20.89 25.95 -5.69
N ALA A 501 20.79 26.45 -4.45
CA ALA A 501 21.40 25.82 -3.28
C ALA A 501 20.74 24.48 -2.94
N VAL A 502 19.41 24.43 -2.97
CA VAL A 502 18.62 23.21 -2.75
C VAL A 502 18.93 22.19 -3.85
N GLN A 503 18.92 22.60 -5.12
CA GLN A 503 19.29 21.73 -6.23
C GLN A 503 20.70 21.16 -6.05
N ALA A 504 21.70 22.00 -5.75
CA ALA A 504 23.08 21.55 -5.56
C ALA A 504 23.21 20.50 -4.44
N GLN A 505 22.46 20.65 -3.35
CA GLN A 505 22.45 19.67 -2.25
C GLN A 505 21.93 18.30 -2.69
N TYR A 506 20.86 18.24 -3.48
CA TYR A 506 20.28 16.99 -3.97
C TYR A 506 20.98 16.41 -5.21
N GLU A 507 21.75 17.20 -5.96
CA GLU A 507 22.63 16.70 -7.03
C GLU A 507 23.90 16.04 -6.45
N GLU A 508 24.37 16.52 -5.29
CA GLU A 508 25.50 15.89 -4.58
C GLU A 508 25.11 14.50 -4.06
N HIS A 509 23.96 14.39 -3.42
CA HIS A 509 23.44 13.13 -2.89
C HIS A 509 21.91 13.07 -3.00
N PRO A 510 21.32 12.16 -3.81
CA PRO A 510 19.88 12.05 -3.95
C PRO A 510 19.26 11.31 -2.76
N TYR A 511 18.24 11.89 -2.13
CA TYR A 511 17.50 11.29 -1.00
C TYR A 511 16.03 11.81 -0.98
N PRO A 512 15.11 11.12 -0.26
CA PRO A 512 15.29 9.87 0.48
C PRO A 512 15.50 8.68 -0.44
N ARG A 513 16.48 7.82 -0.19
CA ARG A 513 16.58 6.53 -0.90
C ARG A 513 15.65 5.51 -0.24
N TRP A 514 14.99 4.69 -1.04
CA TRP A 514 13.97 3.75 -0.55
C TRP A 514 14.02 2.42 -1.32
N ALA A 515 13.96 1.31 -0.58
CA ALA A 515 14.09 -0.02 -1.17
C ALA A 515 12.75 -0.60 -1.65
N SER A 516 11.67 -0.31 -0.94
CA SER A 516 10.34 -0.89 -1.17
C SER A 516 9.21 0.07 -0.85
N VAL A 517 8.04 -0.21 -1.42
CA VAL A 517 6.80 0.56 -1.31
C VAL A 517 5.61 -0.39 -1.34
N ASP A 518 4.51 0.04 -0.74
CA ASP A 518 3.24 -0.68 -0.84
C ASP A 518 2.69 -0.63 -2.27
N MET A 519 2.33 -1.80 -2.79
CA MET A 519 1.75 -1.95 -4.12
C MET A 519 0.26 -2.26 -3.99
N HIS A 520 -0.55 -1.20 -4.04
CA HIS A 520 -2.00 -1.29 -3.94
C HIS A 520 -2.63 -1.71 -5.28
N THR A 521 -3.84 -2.25 -5.19
CA THR A 521 -4.69 -2.39 -6.39
C THR A 521 -5.26 -1.02 -6.74
N PRO A 522 -5.09 -0.49 -7.96
CA PRO A 522 -5.56 0.85 -8.28
C PRO A 522 -7.08 0.99 -8.18
N GLU A 523 -7.51 2.02 -7.45
CA GLU A 523 -8.90 2.36 -7.19
C GLU A 523 -9.31 3.68 -7.87
N PRO A 524 -10.59 3.88 -8.22
CA PRO A 524 -11.04 5.16 -8.73
C PRO A 524 -10.77 6.28 -7.71
N LEU A 525 -10.17 7.41 -8.15
CA LEU A 525 -9.83 8.52 -7.26
C LEU A 525 -11.00 8.95 -6.34
N PRO A 526 -12.25 9.13 -6.83
CA PRO A 526 -13.36 9.49 -5.95
C PRO A 526 -13.58 8.50 -4.81
N HIS A 527 -13.38 7.20 -5.05
CA HIS A 527 -13.56 6.17 -4.05
C HIS A 527 -12.51 6.26 -2.94
N VAL A 528 -11.24 6.44 -3.29
CA VAL A 528 -10.15 6.64 -2.33
C VAL A 528 -10.42 7.87 -1.46
N ILE A 529 -10.80 8.99 -2.07
CA ILE A 529 -11.05 10.25 -1.35
C ILE A 529 -12.28 10.14 -0.44
N SER A 530 -13.35 9.50 -0.90
CA SER A 530 -14.52 9.25 -0.05
C SER A 530 -14.22 8.26 1.09
N GLY A 531 -13.25 7.36 0.94
CA GLY A 531 -12.73 6.54 2.04
C GLY A 531 -12.01 7.37 3.11
N LEU A 532 -11.17 8.33 2.70
CA LEU A 532 -10.46 9.23 3.63
C LEU A 532 -11.39 10.27 4.27
N PHE A 533 -12.33 10.79 3.49
CA PHE A 533 -13.24 11.87 3.84
C PHE A 533 -14.67 11.54 3.38
N PRO A 534 -15.44 10.79 4.19
CA PRO A 534 -16.80 10.35 3.83
C PRO A 534 -17.81 11.47 3.54
N TRP A 535 -17.50 12.70 3.98
CA TRP A 535 -18.30 13.89 3.72
C TRP A 535 -18.00 14.57 2.39
N VAL A 536 -16.97 14.13 1.67
CA VAL A 536 -16.63 14.65 0.35
C VAL A 536 -17.45 13.92 -0.71
N ASN A 537 -18.31 14.69 -1.39
CA ASN A 537 -19.14 14.22 -2.48
C ASN A 537 -18.57 14.64 -3.83
N PHE A 538 -18.71 13.75 -4.82
CA PHE A 538 -18.34 14.00 -6.21
C PHE A 538 -19.58 14.00 -7.08
N ASP A 539 -19.93 15.17 -7.62
CA ASP A 539 -21.12 15.32 -8.48
C ASP A 539 -21.00 14.56 -9.80
N ASP A 540 -19.78 14.50 -10.37
CA ASP A 540 -19.45 13.70 -11.55
C ASP A 540 -18.20 12.82 -11.30
N PRO A 541 -18.36 11.62 -10.72
CA PRO A 541 -17.25 10.70 -10.51
C PRO A 541 -16.59 10.22 -11.80
N ALA A 542 -17.33 10.18 -12.92
CA ALA A 542 -16.81 9.70 -14.22
C ALA A 542 -15.74 10.64 -14.79
N ARG A 543 -15.76 11.92 -14.37
CA ARG A 543 -14.70 12.91 -14.64
C ARG A 543 -13.31 12.45 -14.19
N PHE A 544 -13.22 11.54 -13.22
CA PHE A 544 -11.98 11.02 -12.65
C PHE A 544 -11.66 9.59 -13.12
N ALA A 545 -12.24 9.14 -14.24
CA ALA A 545 -11.96 7.81 -14.79
C ALA A 545 -10.52 7.67 -15.35
N SER A 546 -9.87 8.77 -15.72
CA SER A 546 -8.46 8.78 -16.18
C SER A 546 -7.76 10.08 -15.76
N PRO A 547 -7.51 10.25 -14.45
CA PRO A 547 -7.14 11.53 -13.89
C PRO A 547 -5.75 11.97 -14.38
N ARG A 548 -5.60 13.24 -14.78
CA ARG A 548 -4.30 13.88 -14.99
C ARG A 548 -3.75 14.30 -13.64
N ILE A 549 -2.59 13.79 -13.25
CA ILE A 549 -2.00 14.06 -11.94
C ILE A 549 -0.61 14.67 -12.11
N LEU A 550 -0.36 15.76 -11.39
CA LEU A 550 0.98 16.35 -11.23
C LEU A 550 1.52 16.00 -9.83
N VAL A 551 2.70 15.41 -9.77
CA VAL A 551 3.48 15.28 -8.53
C VAL A 551 4.61 16.31 -8.58
N ALA A 552 4.45 17.41 -7.85
CA ALA A 552 5.38 18.53 -7.85
C ALA A 552 6.39 18.38 -6.70
N GLY A 553 7.65 18.17 -7.07
CA GLY A 553 8.77 17.72 -6.23
C GLY A 553 8.60 16.29 -5.78
N CYS A 554 8.74 15.36 -6.73
CA CYS A 554 8.62 13.93 -6.49
C CYS A 554 9.87 13.31 -5.85
N GLY A 555 10.96 14.08 -5.68
CA GLY A 555 12.24 13.63 -5.16
C GLY A 555 12.75 12.41 -5.91
N THR A 556 13.06 11.36 -5.15
CA THR A 556 13.50 10.05 -5.63
C THR A 556 12.35 9.14 -6.10
N GLY A 557 11.17 9.70 -6.40
CA GLY A 557 10.10 9.02 -7.12
C GLY A 557 9.16 8.14 -6.30
N ARG A 558 9.36 7.97 -4.99
CA ARG A 558 8.45 7.19 -4.11
C ARG A 558 7.01 7.66 -4.27
N HIS A 559 6.81 8.97 -4.18
CA HIS A 559 5.49 9.58 -4.27
C HIS A 559 4.86 9.42 -5.66
N ALA A 560 5.65 9.59 -6.73
CA ALA A 560 5.18 9.40 -8.10
C ALA A 560 4.74 7.95 -8.36
N LEU A 561 5.49 6.96 -7.86
CA LEU A 561 5.12 5.56 -7.94
C LEU A 561 3.82 5.29 -7.17
N MET A 562 3.73 5.74 -5.91
CA MET A 562 2.54 5.54 -5.08
C MET A 562 1.29 6.12 -5.74
N VAL A 563 1.34 7.34 -6.25
CA VAL A 563 0.22 7.98 -6.96
C VAL A 563 -0.19 7.15 -8.18
N ARG A 564 0.78 6.63 -8.94
CA ARG A 564 0.51 5.82 -10.13
C ARG A 564 -0.15 4.47 -9.80
N THR A 565 0.18 3.87 -8.66
CA THR A 565 -0.35 2.57 -8.23
C THR A 565 -1.62 2.68 -7.39
N HIS A 566 -1.89 3.83 -6.77
CA HIS A 566 -3.12 4.07 -6.02
C HIS A 566 -4.32 4.36 -6.92
N TYR A 567 -4.14 5.15 -7.98
CA TYR A 567 -5.26 5.69 -8.74
C TYR A 567 -5.44 5.01 -10.10
N ARG A 568 -6.63 4.42 -10.28
CA ARG A 568 -7.00 3.73 -11.52
C ARG A 568 -7.02 4.69 -12.71
N GLY A 569 -6.29 4.32 -13.77
CA GLY A 569 -6.25 5.09 -15.03
C GLY A 569 -5.50 6.41 -14.93
N ALA A 570 -4.74 6.65 -13.86
CA ALA A 570 -3.98 7.87 -13.68
C ALA A 570 -2.92 8.07 -14.76
N ARG A 571 -2.84 9.29 -15.29
CA ARG A 571 -1.74 9.78 -16.13
C ARG A 571 -0.90 10.70 -15.27
N VAL A 572 0.27 10.22 -14.88
CA VAL A 572 1.13 10.89 -13.91
C VAL A 572 2.26 11.62 -14.63
N THR A 573 2.34 12.92 -14.38
CA THR A 573 3.50 13.75 -14.65
C THR A 573 4.13 14.08 -13.31
N ALA A 574 5.43 13.85 -13.16
CA ALA A 574 6.15 14.09 -11.92
C ALA A 574 7.43 14.87 -12.21
N MET A 575 7.79 15.77 -11.30
CA MET A 575 8.93 16.67 -11.50
C MET A 575 9.68 16.93 -10.22
N ASP A 576 10.96 17.25 -10.35
CA ASP A 576 11.84 17.61 -9.24
C ASP A 576 12.94 18.57 -9.71
N LEU A 577 13.60 19.25 -8.76
CA LEU A 577 14.74 20.13 -9.04
C LEU A 577 16.01 19.33 -9.38
N SER A 578 16.21 18.17 -8.76
CA SER A 578 17.41 17.35 -8.91
C SER A 578 17.26 16.31 -10.01
N ARG A 579 18.15 16.36 -11.00
CA ARG A 579 18.23 15.35 -12.06
C ARG A 579 18.70 14.01 -11.51
N THR A 580 19.62 14.04 -10.55
CA THR A 580 20.12 12.83 -9.88
C THR A 580 19.00 12.14 -9.10
N SER A 581 18.14 12.88 -8.40
CA SER A 581 16.95 12.32 -7.74
C SER A 581 15.96 11.71 -8.75
N LEU A 582 15.73 12.38 -9.89
CA LEU A 582 14.85 11.88 -10.94
C LEU A 582 15.42 10.64 -11.65
N ALA A 583 16.73 10.50 -11.75
CA ALA A 583 17.37 9.30 -12.29
C ALA A 583 17.10 8.08 -11.41
N TYR A 584 17.25 8.24 -10.09
CA TYR A 584 16.82 7.24 -9.12
C TYR A 584 15.32 6.92 -9.27
N ALA A 585 14.47 7.96 -9.36
CA ALA A 585 13.03 7.80 -9.56
C ALA A 585 12.73 6.97 -10.82
N ARG A 586 13.40 7.27 -11.94
CA ARG A 586 13.23 6.57 -13.21
C ARG A 586 13.60 5.09 -13.09
N ARG A 587 14.73 4.77 -12.46
CA ARG A 587 15.15 3.38 -12.21
C ARG A 587 14.09 2.62 -11.41
N LYS A 588 13.64 3.17 -10.28
CA LYS A 588 12.63 2.53 -9.41
C LYS A 588 11.28 2.35 -10.10
N LEU A 589 10.86 3.28 -10.94
CA LEU A 589 9.65 3.14 -11.75
C LEU A 589 9.79 1.99 -12.77
N LEU A 590 10.94 1.87 -13.45
CA LEU A 590 11.21 0.78 -14.39
C LEU A 590 11.27 -0.59 -13.69
N GLU A 591 11.89 -0.67 -12.50
CA GLU A 591 11.88 -1.87 -11.65
C GLU A 591 10.46 -2.32 -11.30
N ALA A 592 9.56 -1.37 -11.06
CA ALA A 592 8.14 -1.64 -10.80
C ALA A 592 7.31 -1.91 -12.06
N GLY A 593 7.94 -1.93 -13.25
CA GLY A 593 7.27 -2.12 -14.53
C GLY A 593 6.42 -0.93 -14.98
N LEU A 594 6.72 0.27 -14.50
CA LEU A 594 6.02 1.53 -14.81
C LEU A 594 6.89 2.42 -15.69
N ASP A 595 6.65 2.38 -17.00
CA ASP A 595 7.34 3.23 -17.99
C ASP A 595 6.52 4.46 -18.42
N ASP A 596 5.25 4.52 -18.01
CA ASP A 596 4.24 5.50 -18.42
C ASP A 596 4.20 6.78 -17.57
N VAL A 597 4.97 6.85 -16.47
CA VAL A 597 5.14 8.06 -15.66
C VAL A 597 6.10 9.01 -16.37
N GLN A 598 5.62 10.23 -16.64
CA GLN A 598 6.42 11.28 -17.29
C GLN A 598 7.23 12.02 -16.23
N LEU A 599 8.56 11.89 -16.27
CA LEU A 599 9.48 12.61 -15.41
C LEU A 599 10.11 13.78 -16.14
N PHE A 600 10.31 14.89 -15.46
CA PHE A 600 11.15 15.98 -15.95
C PHE A 600 11.78 16.81 -14.82
N GLN A 601 12.95 17.37 -15.09
CA GLN A 601 13.61 18.31 -14.20
C GLN A 601 13.04 19.71 -14.36
N GLY A 602 12.72 20.39 -13.27
CA GLY A 602 12.29 21.79 -13.31
C GLY A 602 12.14 22.42 -11.93
N ASP A 603 11.81 23.71 -11.91
CA ASP A 603 11.45 24.46 -10.71
C ASP A 603 9.93 24.72 -10.71
N ILE A 604 9.27 24.57 -9.56
CA ILE A 604 7.84 24.88 -9.42
C ILE A 604 7.55 26.32 -9.87
N LEU A 605 8.49 27.25 -9.65
CA LEU A 605 8.36 28.65 -10.03
C LEU A 605 8.29 28.88 -11.56
N GLU A 606 8.75 27.92 -12.36
CA GLU A 606 8.78 27.99 -13.82
C GLU A 606 7.65 27.19 -14.49
N LEU A 607 6.73 26.61 -13.70
CA LEU A 607 5.64 25.76 -14.22
C LEU A 607 4.48 26.55 -14.84
N GLU A 608 4.52 27.89 -14.86
CA GLU A 608 3.46 28.71 -15.48
C GLU A 608 3.24 28.40 -16.97
N HIS A 609 4.25 27.83 -17.63
CA HIS A 609 4.21 27.44 -19.04
C HIS A 609 3.67 26.03 -19.29
N LEU A 610 3.49 25.24 -18.23
CA LEU A 610 2.97 23.88 -18.35
C LEU A 610 1.47 23.90 -18.69
N GLU A 611 0.99 22.89 -19.43
CA GLU A 611 -0.44 22.80 -19.73
C GLU A 611 -1.27 22.77 -18.43
N THR A 612 -2.22 23.70 -18.31
CA THR A 612 -3.19 23.70 -17.22
C THR A 612 -4.17 22.52 -17.34
N GLY A 613 -4.84 22.16 -16.24
CA GLY A 613 -5.94 21.22 -16.26
C GLY A 613 -5.63 19.88 -15.62
N PHE A 614 -4.79 19.88 -14.58
CA PHE A 614 -4.63 18.72 -13.71
C PHE A 614 -5.87 18.50 -12.87
N ASP A 615 -6.20 17.24 -12.66
CA ASP A 615 -7.35 16.78 -11.89
C ASP A 615 -7.00 16.65 -10.41
N LEU A 616 -5.73 16.33 -10.16
CA LEU A 616 -5.09 16.23 -8.86
C LEU A 616 -3.67 16.79 -8.96
N ILE A 617 -3.26 17.57 -7.96
CA ILE A 617 -1.87 17.97 -7.76
C ILE A 617 -1.44 17.53 -6.37
N GLU A 618 -0.35 16.79 -6.27
CA GLU A 618 0.26 16.45 -4.99
C GLU A 618 1.64 17.11 -4.87
N SER A 619 1.88 17.79 -3.76
CA SER A 619 3.19 18.36 -3.43
C SER A 619 3.49 18.15 -1.96
N SER A 620 4.39 17.21 -1.69
CA SER A 620 4.81 16.82 -0.35
C SER A 620 6.33 16.94 -0.26
N GLY A 621 6.86 17.66 0.73
CA GLY A 621 8.32 17.80 0.87
C GLY A 621 8.97 18.98 0.13
N VAL A 622 8.20 19.96 -0.38
CA VAL A 622 8.77 21.01 -1.27
C VAL A 622 8.45 22.42 -0.83
N LEU A 623 7.17 22.77 -0.69
CA LEU A 623 6.74 24.16 -0.51
C LEU A 623 7.40 24.84 0.70
N HIS A 624 7.67 24.09 1.76
CA HIS A 624 8.30 24.61 2.98
C HIS A 624 9.83 24.83 2.84
N HIS A 625 10.47 24.36 1.77
CA HIS A 625 11.88 24.63 1.49
C HIS A 625 12.09 25.79 0.50
N MET A 626 11.01 26.31 -0.09
CA MET A 626 11.07 27.45 -1.01
C MET A 626 11.33 28.77 -0.28
N GLU A 627 11.92 29.75 -0.96
CA GLU A 627 12.10 31.12 -0.42
C GLU A 627 10.76 31.79 -0.07
N ASP A 628 9.77 31.68 -0.98
CA ASP A 628 8.37 32.05 -0.74
C ASP A 628 7.47 30.84 -1.03
N PRO A 629 7.04 30.10 0.01
CA PRO A 629 6.11 28.98 -0.15
C PRO A 629 4.82 29.35 -0.89
N MET A 630 4.32 30.59 -0.73
CA MET A 630 3.09 31.03 -1.38
C MET A 630 3.27 31.30 -2.87
N ALA A 631 4.48 31.67 -3.32
CA ALA A 631 4.75 31.83 -4.75
C ALA A 631 4.56 30.48 -5.48
N GLY A 632 5.19 29.41 -4.98
CA GLY A 632 5.03 28.07 -5.53
C GLY A 632 3.60 27.56 -5.43
N TRP A 633 2.95 27.73 -4.27
CA TRP A 633 1.58 27.27 -4.07
C TRP A 633 0.58 27.96 -5.01
N ARG A 634 0.73 29.28 -5.27
CA ARG A 634 -0.10 30.00 -6.25
C ARG A 634 0.03 29.41 -7.66
N ILE A 635 1.23 29.00 -8.07
CA ILE A 635 1.45 28.39 -9.39
C ILE A 635 0.74 27.04 -9.46
N LEU A 636 0.91 26.17 -8.46
CA LEU A 636 0.20 24.89 -8.38
C LEU A 636 -1.32 25.08 -8.42
N THR A 637 -1.86 26.05 -7.68
CA THR A 637 -3.30 26.36 -7.68
C THR A 637 -3.80 26.84 -9.05
N ARG A 638 -2.98 27.52 -9.85
CA ARG A 638 -3.34 27.92 -11.23
C ARG A 638 -3.40 26.72 -12.17
N LEU A 639 -2.48 25.77 -12.04
CA LEU A 639 -2.43 24.56 -12.86
C LEU A 639 -3.59 23.59 -12.56
N LEU A 640 -4.14 23.65 -11.35
CA LEU A 640 -5.27 22.83 -10.93
C LEU A 640 -6.58 23.29 -11.60
N ARG A 641 -7.35 22.34 -12.14
CA ARG A 641 -8.67 22.62 -12.72
C ARG A 641 -9.70 23.01 -11.65
N PRO A 642 -10.75 23.79 -11.98
CA PRO A 642 -11.89 23.96 -11.08
C PRO A 642 -12.53 22.61 -10.72
N GLY A 643 -12.87 22.38 -9.45
CA GLY A 643 -13.30 21.07 -8.94
C GLY A 643 -12.18 20.03 -8.80
N GLY A 644 -10.94 20.40 -9.11
CA GLY A 644 -9.76 19.56 -8.90
C GLY A 644 -9.35 19.47 -7.43
N LEU A 645 -8.56 18.45 -7.11
CA LEU A 645 -8.08 18.17 -5.75
C LEU A 645 -6.59 18.51 -5.61
N MET A 646 -6.17 18.80 -4.39
CA MET A 646 -4.76 19.04 -4.08
C MET A 646 -4.39 18.40 -2.75
N LYS A 647 -3.26 17.68 -2.72
CA LYS A 647 -2.65 17.20 -1.48
C LYS A 647 -1.37 17.99 -1.21
N ILE A 648 -1.30 18.64 -0.05
CA ILE A 648 -0.13 19.42 0.37
C ILE A 648 0.43 18.83 1.67
N ALA A 649 1.75 18.85 1.81
CA ALA A 649 2.42 18.57 3.07
C ALA A 649 3.36 19.69 3.55
N LEU A 650 3.27 20.02 4.84
CA LEU A 650 4.02 21.11 5.48
C LEU A 650 4.51 20.70 6.88
N TYR A 651 5.66 21.20 7.30
CA TYR A 651 6.18 20.91 8.65
C TYR A 651 5.47 21.71 9.74
N SER A 652 5.14 21.02 10.84
CA SER A 652 4.56 21.61 12.04
C SER A 652 5.58 22.38 12.87
N GLU A 653 5.22 23.58 13.30
CA GLU A 653 6.00 24.37 14.27
C GLU A 653 6.10 23.65 15.62
N LEU A 654 5.01 23.04 16.10
CA LEU A 654 4.95 22.40 17.42
C LEU A 654 5.68 21.05 17.44
N ALA A 655 5.53 20.26 16.39
CA ALA A 655 6.17 18.96 16.29
C ALA A 655 7.68 19.07 16.01
N ARG A 656 8.15 20.20 15.46
CA ARG A 656 9.57 20.47 15.18
C ARG A 656 10.34 21.11 16.36
N ARG A 657 9.76 21.20 17.55
CA ARG A 657 10.39 21.87 18.72
C ARG A 657 11.80 21.37 19.05
N GLU A 658 12.04 20.05 19.02
CA GLU A 658 13.35 19.48 19.32
C GLU A 658 14.35 19.68 18.18
N VAL A 659 13.89 19.64 16.93
CA VAL A 659 14.71 19.99 15.76
C VAL A 659 15.22 21.43 15.87
N VAL A 660 14.40 22.34 16.38
CA VAL A 660 14.76 23.75 16.60
C VAL A 660 15.79 23.88 17.72
N GLU A 661 15.62 23.14 18.81
CA GLU A 661 16.59 23.10 19.92
C GLU A 661 17.95 22.57 19.44
N ALA A 662 17.95 21.46 18.69
CA ALA A 662 19.14 20.88 18.09
C ALA A 662 19.84 21.84 17.12
N ARG A 663 19.08 22.56 16.28
CA ARG A 663 19.62 23.59 15.38
C ARG A 663 20.26 24.75 16.14
N ALA A 664 19.65 25.18 17.25
CA ALA A 664 20.25 26.21 18.12
C ALA A 664 21.58 25.72 18.73
N TRP A 665 21.62 24.45 19.16
CA TRP A 665 22.81 23.81 19.70
C TRP A 665 23.94 23.67 18.67
N ILE A 666 23.59 23.30 17.42
CA ILE A 666 24.48 23.26 16.26
C ILE A 666 25.11 24.63 16.03
N ALA A 667 24.29 25.69 15.99
CA ALA A 667 24.75 27.04 15.75
C ALA A 667 25.65 27.57 16.88
N GLU A 668 25.32 27.28 18.15
CA GLU A 668 26.12 27.69 19.31
C GLU A 668 27.54 27.10 19.29
N ARG A 669 27.68 25.86 18.79
CA ARG A 669 28.94 25.10 18.79
C ARG A 669 29.67 25.10 17.44
N GLY A 670 29.07 25.68 16.41
CA GLY A 670 29.68 25.84 15.10
C GLY A 670 29.88 24.53 14.34
N TYR A 671 28.92 23.60 14.42
CA TYR A 671 28.94 22.44 13.51
C TYR A 671 28.56 22.88 12.09
N GLU A 672 29.31 22.39 11.10
CA GLU A 672 29.05 22.61 9.68
C GLU A 672 28.20 21.47 9.10
N ALA A 673 27.60 21.69 7.93
CA ALA A 673 26.81 20.69 7.22
C ALA A 673 27.67 19.63 6.49
N THR A 674 28.80 19.23 7.08
CA THR A 674 29.72 18.22 6.52
C THR A 674 29.43 16.84 7.13
N PRO A 675 29.73 15.74 6.42
CA PRO A 675 29.57 14.38 6.95
C PRO A 675 30.19 14.17 8.34
N ASP A 676 31.40 14.67 8.55
CA ASP A 676 32.12 14.48 9.82
C ASP A 676 31.52 15.31 10.95
N ASP A 677 31.06 16.53 10.67
CA ASP A 677 30.39 17.38 11.65
C ASP A 677 29.01 16.85 12.01
N ILE A 678 28.26 16.27 11.07
CA ILE A 678 26.98 15.60 11.34
C ILE A 678 27.20 14.40 12.27
N ARG A 679 28.18 13.53 11.98
CA ARG A 679 28.54 12.40 12.87
C ARG A 679 28.96 12.89 14.26
N ARG A 680 29.76 13.95 14.32
CA ARG A 680 30.23 14.57 15.57
C ARG A 680 29.05 15.11 16.38
N PHE A 681 28.16 15.87 15.74
CA PHE A 681 26.95 16.40 16.34
C PHE A 681 26.09 15.27 16.92
N ARG A 682 25.78 14.23 16.13
CA ARG A 682 24.93 13.11 16.58
C ARG A 682 25.48 12.48 17.85
N ARG A 683 26.77 12.16 17.87
CA ARG A 683 27.42 11.57 19.03
C ARG A 683 27.31 12.49 20.26
N ASP A 684 27.71 13.75 20.12
CA ASP A 684 27.74 14.69 21.24
C ASP A 684 26.31 15.02 21.74
N TRP A 685 25.32 15.04 20.84
CA TRP A 685 23.91 15.24 21.15
C TRP A 685 23.32 14.07 21.93
N ILE A 686 23.53 12.83 21.46
CA ILE A 686 23.06 11.60 22.12
C ILE A 686 23.66 11.50 23.53
N GLU A 687 24.94 11.84 23.69
CA GLU A 687 25.61 11.83 24.99
C GLU A 687 25.01 12.87 25.96
N ALA A 688 24.72 14.07 25.46
CA ALA A 688 24.13 15.14 26.26
C ALA A 688 22.63 14.96 26.53
N HIS A 689 21.91 14.26 25.64
CA HIS A 689 20.45 14.09 25.66
C HIS A 689 20.07 12.61 25.42
N PRO A 690 20.29 11.73 26.42
CA PRO A 690 20.04 10.29 26.25
C PRO A 690 18.56 9.95 25.98
N GLU A 691 17.63 10.83 26.35
CA GLU A 691 16.19 10.69 26.15
C GLU A 691 15.66 11.59 25.00
N THR A 692 16.51 11.91 24.02
CA THR A 692 16.15 12.79 22.90
C THR A 692 15.03 12.19 22.04
N GLY A 693 14.01 12.97 21.70
CA GLY A 693 12.97 12.60 20.72
C GLY A 693 13.48 12.66 19.26
N LEU A 694 14.64 13.28 18.99
CA LEU A 694 15.31 13.14 17.68
C LEU A 694 15.50 11.68 17.24
N GLN A 695 15.61 10.72 18.17
CA GLN A 695 15.75 9.31 17.84
C GLN A 695 14.46 8.68 17.27
N ASP A 696 13.33 9.38 17.32
CA ASP A 696 12.08 8.95 16.68
C ASP A 696 12.02 9.35 15.20
N PHE A 697 12.89 10.27 14.76
CA PHE A 697 13.01 10.64 13.35
C PHE A 697 13.90 9.63 12.64
N ARG A 698 13.36 8.93 11.64
CA ARG A 698 14.16 8.08 10.74
C ARG A 698 15.34 8.85 10.13
N ASP A 699 15.11 10.12 9.79
CA ASP A 699 16.10 11.01 9.19
C ASP A 699 17.37 11.08 10.05
N PHE A 700 17.26 10.98 11.39
CA PHE A 700 18.39 11.00 12.30
C PHE A 700 19.36 9.83 12.13
N TYR A 701 18.95 8.74 11.49
CA TYR A 701 19.76 7.55 11.23
C TYR A 701 20.30 7.47 9.81
N ILE A 702 20.15 8.51 9.00
CA ILE A 702 20.65 8.55 7.62
C ILE A 702 21.41 9.86 7.47
N LEU A 703 22.66 9.80 7.01
CA LEU A 703 23.54 10.98 7.03
C LEU A 703 22.94 12.17 6.26
N GLU A 704 22.42 11.93 5.06
CA GLU A 704 21.88 12.96 4.17
C GLU A 704 20.52 13.48 4.65
N GLU A 705 19.64 12.60 5.13
CA GLU A 705 18.36 13.01 5.71
C GLU A 705 18.57 13.73 7.06
N CYS A 706 19.62 13.39 7.83
CA CYS A 706 20.00 14.12 9.05
C CYS A 706 20.53 15.52 8.73
N ARG A 707 21.29 15.66 7.63
CA ARG A 707 21.69 16.97 7.07
C ARG A 707 20.45 17.81 6.75
N ASP A 708 19.45 17.21 6.11
CA ASP A 708 18.17 17.86 5.81
C ASP A 708 17.40 18.25 7.08
N LEU A 709 17.31 17.33 8.04
CA LEU A 709 16.60 17.56 9.29
C LEU A 709 17.23 18.71 10.09
N LEU A 710 18.56 18.76 10.19
CA LEU A 710 19.25 19.57 11.21
C LEU A 710 20.15 20.68 10.65
N PHE A 711 20.54 20.62 9.38
CA PHE A 711 21.48 21.56 8.76
C PHE A 711 20.91 22.26 7.52
N HIS A 712 19.62 22.06 7.21
CA HIS A 712 19.01 22.60 6.01
C HIS A 712 19.02 24.14 5.98
N VAL A 713 19.36 24.67 4.81
CA VAL A 713 19.57 26.10 4.58
C VAL A 713 18.29 26.94 4.69
N GLN A 714 17.15 26.35 4.35
CA GLN A 714 15.85 27.03 4.30
C GLN A 714 14.70 26.09 4.70
N GLU A 715 14.11 26.25 5.88
CA GLU A 715 12.92 25.48 6.28
C GLU A 715 11.87 26.42 6.89
N HIS A 716 10.68 26.43 6.30
CA HIS A 716 9.51 27.07 6.83
C HIS A 716 8.68 26.08 7.65
N ARG A 717 8.35 26.49 8.87
CA ARG A 717 7.41 25.79 9.72
C ARG A 717 6.07 26.52 9.74
N PHE A 718 4.99 25.75 9.87
CA PHE A 718 3.62 26.24 9.80
C PHE A 718 2.88 25.91 11.09
N THR A 719 1.89 26.74 11.41
CA THR A 719 0.85 26.42 12.39
C THR A 719 -0.45 26.19 11.63
N ILE A 720 -1.37 25.42 12.21
CA ILE A 720 -2.67 25.16 11.59
C ILE A 720 -3.43 26.47 11.25
N PRO A 721 -3.45 27.51 12.11
CA PRO A 721 -4.03 28.81 11.75
C PRO A 721 -3.36 29.48 10.54
N ARG A 722 -2.03 29.36 10.40
CA ARG A 722 -1.31 29.87 9.23
C ARG A 722 -1.70 29.11 7.96
N ILE A 723 -1.88 27.79 8.05
CA ILE A 723 -2.39 26.98 6.94
C ILE A 723 -3.76 27.48 6.51
N GLY A 724 -4.67 27.74 7.46
CA GLY A 724 -5.99 28.32 7.18
C GLY A 724 -5.91 29.62 6.40
N ALA A 725 -5.07 30.57 6.85
CA ALA A 725 -4.87 31.83 6.15
C ALA A 725 -4.35 31.66 4.71
N CYS A 726 -3.42 30.72 4.47
CA CYS A 726 -2.93 30.40 3.14
C CYS A 726 -4.03 29.80 2.24
N VAL A 727 -4.83 28.89 2.78
CA VAL A 727 -5.97 28.26 2.08
C VAL A 727 -7.01 29.31 1.68
N ASP A 728 -7.34 30.22 2.59
CA ASP A 728 -8.26 31.34 2.33
C ASP A 728 -7.72 32.28 1.24
N GLU A 729 -6.43 32.64 1.29
CA GLU A 729 -5.80 33.49 0.28
C GLU A 729 -5.87 32.89 -1.13
N LEU A 730 -5.72 31.57 -1.23
CA LEU A 730 -5.77 30.83 -2.49
C LEU A 730 -7.19 30.54 -2.97
N GLY A 731 -8.21 30.83 -2.16
CA GLY A 731 -9.60 30.50 -2.43
C GLY A 731 -9.83 28.99 -2.55
N LEU A 732 -9.12 28.19 -1.76
CA LEU A 732 -9.25 26.74 -1.71
C LEU A 732 -10.17 26.32 -0.57
N GLU A 733 -10.81 25.15 -0.72
CA GLU A 733 -11.62 24.54 0.33
C GLU A 733 -10.81 23.46 1.04
N PHE A 734 -10.75 23.49 2.37
CA PHE A 734 -10.14 22.46 3.19
C PHE A 734 -11.05 21.24 3.34
N LEU A 735 -10.55 20.05 2.99
CA LEU A 735 -11.31 18.79 3.05
C LEU A 735 -11.04 18.00 4.34
N GLY A 736 -9.82 18.07 4.87
CA GLY A 736 -9.40 17.36 6.09
C GLY A 736 -7.91 17.03 6.11
N PHE A 737 -7.41 16.67 7.30
CA PHE A 737 -6.08 16.08 7.47
C PHE A 737 -6.11 14.56 7.21
N GLU A 738 -5.07 14.06 6.55
CA GLU A 738 -4.78 12.65 6.43
C GLU A 738 -3.91 12.22 7.62
N VAL A 739 -4.50 11.45 8.54
CA VAL A 739 -3.86 11.02 9.80
C VAL A 739 -4.04 9.52 10.01
N THR A 740 -3.21 8.95 10.87
CA THR A 740 -3.32 7.54 11.26
C THR A 740 -4.64 7.27 12.00
N GLN A 741 -5.10 6.02 11.98
CA GLN A 741 -6.34 5.63 12.66
C GLN A 741 -6.32 5.93 14.17
N PRO A 742 -5.22 5.72 14.93
CA PRO A 742 -5.18 6.07 16.35
C PRO A 742 -5.34 7.57 16.60
N VAL A 743 -4.69 8.42 15.80
CA VAL A 743 -4.82 9.89 15.89
C VAL A 743 -6.25 10.31 15.58
N ARG A 744 -6.84 9.76 14.50
CA ARG A 744 -8.24 10.02 14.15
C ARG A 744 -9.18 9.62 15.28
N ALA A 745 -9.03 8.43 15.85
CA ALA A 745 -9.88 7.95 16.93
C ALA A 745 -9.77 8.82 18.19
N ALA A 746 -8.56 9.27 18.54
CA ALA A 746 -8.34 10.19 19.65
C ALA A 746 -8.99 11.56 19.41
N PHE A 747 -8.88 12.10 18.20
CA PHE A 747 -9.55 13.34 17.80
C PHE A 747 -11.07 13.20 17.87
N GLU A 748 -11.63 12.16 17.28
CA GLU A 748 -13.07 11.88 17.25
C GLU A 748 -13.64 11.70 18.67
N ALA A 749 -12.91 11.02 19.55
CA ALA A 749 -13.30 10.87 20.96
C ALA A 749 -13.34 12.21 21.71
N ARG A 750 -12.52 13.19 21.30
CA ARG A 750 -12.37 14.48 21.96
C ARG A 750 -13.32 15.56 21.43
N PHE A 751 -13.56 15.58 20.12
CA PHE A 751 -14.27 16.66 19.43
C PHE A 751 -15.55 16.21 18.72
N GLY A 752 -15.69 14.92 18.41
CA GLY A 752 -16.76 14.39 17.56
C GLY A 752 -16.26 13.96 16.17
N ALA A 753 -17.09 13.20 15.46
CA ALA A 753 -16.78 12.64 14.14
C ALA A 753 -17.58 13.32 13.00
N GLU A 754 -18.32 14.38 13.32
CA GLU A 754 -19.11 15.13 12.37
C GLU A 754 -18.23 15.86 11.33
N ALA A 755 -18.74 15.99 10.12
CA ALA A 755 -17.99 16.51 8.98
C ALA A 755 -17.51 17.97 9.18
N ASP A 756 -18.28 18.81 9.86
CA ASP A 756 -17.91 20.17 10.22
C ASP A 756 -16.78 20.22 11.26
N VAL A 757 -16.80 19.31 12.23
CA VAL A 757 -15.74 19.15 13.23
C VAL A 757 -14.44 18.68 12.58
N MET A 758 -14.51 17.63 11.76
CA MET A 758 -13.33 17.06 11.09
C MET A 758 -12.67 18.03 10.10
N ARG A 759 -13.41 19.03 9.61
CA ARG A 759 -12.92 20.12 8.75
C ARG A 759 -12.53 21.39 9.52
N SER A 760 -12.76 21.46 10.84
CA SER A 760 -12.41 22.64 11.62
C SER A 760 -10.91 22.67 11.89
N LEU A 761 -10.22 23.64 11.29
CA LEU A 761 -8.82 23.92 11.59
C LEU A 761 -8.63 24.36 13.04
N GLU A 762 -9.61 25.02 13.65
CA GLU A 762 -9.56 25.39 15.08
C GLU A 762 -9.58 24.17 15.99
N ALA A 763 -10.40 23.16 15.68
CA ALA A 763 -10.44 21.92 16.46
C ALA A 763 -9.11 21.16 16.34
N TRP A 764 -8.52 21.10 15.13
CA TRP A 764 -7.23 20.48 14.92
C TRP A 764 -6.07 21.26 15.58
N ASP A 765 -6.09 22.59 15.59
CA ASP A 765 -5.11 23.40 16.33
C ASP A 765 -5.20 23.14 17.85
N ALA A 766 -6.42 23.04 18.39
CA ALA A 766 -6.62 22.68 19.79
C ALA A 766 -6.10 21.26 20.09
N PHE A 767 -6.39 20.29 19.22
CA PHE A 767 -5.91 18.92 19.35
C PHE A 767 -4.37 18.84 19.31
N GLU A 768 -3.73 19.52 18.36
CA GLU A 768 -2.26 19.52 18.25
C GLU A 768 -1.59 20.16 19.49
N ARG A 769 -2.21 21.20 20.09
CA ARG A 769 -1.69 21.77 21.35
C ARG A 769 -1.79 20.78 22.52
N GLU A 770 -2.85 19.96 22.56
CA GLU A 770 -3.01 18.88 23.54
C GLU A 770 -2.05 17.70 23.24
N HIS A 771 -1.70 17.49 21.96
CA HIS A 771 -0.88 16.40 21.46
C HIS A 771 0.20 16.89 20.46
N PRO A 772 1.29 17.51 20.93
CA PRO A 772 2.26 18.21 20.07
C PRO A 772 2.97 17.34 19.02
N ASP A 773 2.96 16.02 19.19
CA ASP A 773 3.62 15.05 18.29
C ASP A 773 2.68 14.49 17.22
N THR A 774 1.43 14.96 17.17
CA THR A 774 0.40 14.51 16.21
C THR A 774 0.91 14.55 14.76
N PHE A 775 1.69 15.57 14.42
CA PHE A 775 2.21 15.81 13.07
C PHE A 775 3.75 15.76 13.02
N LEU A 776 4.37 14.85 13.80
CA LEU A 776 5.83 14.67 13.87
C LEU A 776 6.48 14.52 12.48
N GLY A 777 5.84 13.75 11.60
CA GLY A 777 6.23 13.68 10.20
C GLY A 777 5.96 15.01 9.50
N MET A 778 4.70 15.24 9.12
CA MET A 778 4.23 16.47 8.47
C MET A 778 2.72 16.63 8.69
N TYR A 779 2.20 17.84 8.58
CA TYR A 779 0.80 18.02 8.19
C TYR A 779 0.63 17.43 6.80
N GLN A 780 -0.26 16.47 6.61
CA GLN A 780 -0.73 16.04 5.29
C GLN A 780 -2.21 16.36 5.19
N PHE A 781 -2.60 17.15 4.20
CA PHE A 781 -3.99 17.60 4.09
C PHE A 781 -4.44 17.77 2.66
N TRP A 782 -5.76 17.66 2.49
CA TRP A 782 -6.43 17.68 1.22
C TRP A 782 -7.28 18.93 1.04
N LEU A 783 -7.26 19.45 -0.18
CA LEU A 783 -7.95 20.67 -0.58
C LEU A 783 -8.73 20.43 -1.87
N ARG A 784 -9.76 21.24 -2.09
CA ARG A 784 -10.50 21.30 -3.35
C ARG A 784 -10.48 22.73 -3.89
N LYS A 785 -10.25 22.87 -5.20
CA LYS A 785 -10.46 24.14 -5.89
C LYS A 785 -11.96 24.28 -6.20
N PRO A 786 -12.65 25.31 -5.70
CA PRO A 786 -14.07 25.51 -5.98
C PRO A 786 -14.35 25.62 -7.49
N GLU A 787 -15.53 25.21 -7.93
CA GLU A 787 -15.99 25.51 -9.29
C GLU A 787 -16.37 27.01 -9.38
N PRO A 788 -16.12 27.68 -10.53
CA PRO A 788 -16.57 29.04 -10.73
C PRO A 788 -18.10 29.09 -10.61
N ALA A 789 -18.59 30.05 -9.81
CA ALA A 789 -20.00 30.27 -9.54
C ALA A 789 -20.82 30.70 -10.77
#